data_AF-A0AAW0PUD4-F1
#
_entry.id   AF-A0AAW0PUD4-F1
#
_cell.length_a   1.000
_cell.length_b   1.000
_cell.length_c   1.000
_cell.angle_alpha   90.00
_cell.angle_beta   90.00
_cell.angle_gamma   90.00
#
_symmetry.space_group_name_H-M   'P 1'
#
loop_
_entity.id
_entity.type
_entity.pdbx_description
1 polymer ?
#
loop_
_entity_poly.entity_id
_entity_poly.type
_entity_poly.pdbx_seq_one_letter_code
_entity_poly.pdbx_strand_id
1 'polypeptide(L)'
;MGELLLICVMVSVVTGITAKPNSGLKTWGRFKKLPYPGDEPFLGTAAYQVEGAFEKDGKGLSIWDTFTRGGNRLATGDVGSDSYHNVNADIRAIVQLGVTHYRFSLSWPRIFPNGTRGSYNEIGTNYYRTLIKKLKENRVQPVVTLYHWDLPENLQQTLGGWTNPKLVEIFQDYADFCFHTFGDDVKYWITIDNPFVVAQHGYGTGVVAPGIKNDPDLPFRVGHILLKAHAAVWHLYHRHYRHRQKGRVSMALASHWIKPSRTRRESLKECQCSLDHVLGWFARPLFTDGDYPPCMKERLGSKLPSFTPEERDYIKGTADFFALSHGAALSFQLINESLKFGQQEDLDLRMLLYWVNAEYDKPPIFVVQSGWYSLGNTKTEDPKHMFYLKRFIAEALKSIVIDGVNVMGYTAWSLIDGYEWYREYGIRRGLYYVDFNTPDMKREPKTSANFYRTVIHRNGFPELAKNRPAQGVFSCDFAWGVSANSIQVETVPSQFADPSVYLWNISNNGELIKLEGLVAPPLKRAVHCADYATVRQQVEEIRHVGVNHFHFSLNWSALVPSGDVSHPNVTLLGYYRCFCRQLLRANVTPVVTLWHHTRQRSSLPPPLNTDNKWLNRETPEAFASYARLCYRELGAM
;
A
#
# COMPACT_ATOMS: atom_id res chain seq x y z
N MET A 1 62.34 -17.79 -17.84
CA MET A 1 61.20 -18.31 -17.05
C MET A 1 59.95 -17.61 -17.57
N GLY A 2 58.93 -18.37 -17.96
CA GLY A 2 57.65 -17.85 -18.43
C GLY A 2 56.61 -18.96 -18.27
N GLU A 3 55.57 -18.70 -17.51
CA GLU A 3 54.61 -19.73 -17.09
C GLU A 3 53.43 -19.79 -18.06
N LEU A 4 53.07 -21.01 -18.51
CA LEU A 4 51.84 -21.23 -19.27
C LEU A 4 50.65 -21.21 -18.32
N LEU A 5 49.79 -20.20 -18.43
CA LEU A 5 48.50 -20.20 -17.75
C LEU A 5 47.46 -20.97 -18.59
N LEU A 6 47.11 -22.18 -18.15
CA LEU A 6 46.07 -22.98 -18.80
C LEU A 6 44.68 -22.41 -18.47
N ILE A 7 44.06 -21.70 -19.41
CA ILE A 7 42.68 -21.21 -19.25
C ILE A 7 41.70 -22.35 -19.51
N CYS A 8 41.20 -22.95 -18.43
CA CYS A 8 40.22 -24.03 -18.50
C CYS A 8 38.82 -23.47 -18.77
N VAL A 9 38.33 -23.59 -20.01
CA VAL A 9 37.01 -23.09 -20.43
C VAL A 9 35.91 -24.02 -19.90
N MET A 10 35.33 -23.69 -18.74
CA MET A 10 34.08 -24.32 -18.31
C MET A 10 32.93 -23.87 -19.19
N VAL A 11 32.46 -24.75 -20.07
CA VAL A 11 31.19 -24.58 -20.79
C VAL A 11 30.04 -24.79 -19.80
N SER A 12 29.62 -23.70 -19.14
CA SER A 12 28.40 -23.68 -18.33
C SER A 12 27.18 -23.91 -19.23
N VAL A 13 26.70 -25.14 -19.30
CA VAL A 13 25.42 -25.47 -19.94
C VAL A 13 24.31 -24.73 -19.21
N VAL A 14 23.79 -23.68 -19.83
CA VAL A 14 22.65 -22.91 -19.30
C VAL A 14 21.38 -23.74 -19.48
N THR A 15 21.11 -24.60 -18.50
CA THR A 15 19.81 -25.26 -18.35
C THR A 15 18.77 -24.17 -18.07
N GLY A 16 17.92 -23.89 -19.06
CA GLY A 16 16.87 -22.89 -18.92
C GLY A 16 15.95 -23.20 -17.75
N ILE A 17 16.03 -22.42 -16.68
CA ILE A 17 15.14 -22.54 -15.51
C ILE A 17 13.81 -21.89 -15.87
N THR A 18 13.00 -22.59 -16.67
CA THR A 18 11.61 -22.20 -16.93
C THR A 18 10.88 -22.02 -15.61
N ALA A 19 10.21 -20.88 -15.41
CA ALA A 19 9.42 -20.64 -14.20
C ALA A 19 8.40 -21.76 -13.97
N LYS A 20 8.48 -22.43 -12.81
CA LYS A 20 7.56 -23.52 -12.46
C LYS A 20 6.33 -22.94 -11.74
N PRO A 21 5.11 -23.43 -12.01
CA PRO A 21 3.89 -22.99 -11.32
C PRO A 21 4.03 -22.97 -9.79
N ASN A 22 3.46 -21.94 -9.15
CA ASN A 22 3.59 -21.59 -7.74
C ASN A 22 5.00 -21.09 -7.34
N SER A 23 5.80 -20.56 -8.27
CA SER A 23 7.07 -19.90 -7.92
C SER A 23 6.85 -18.60 -7.13
N GLY A 24 5.72 -17.91 -7.36
CA GLY A 24 5.24 -16.77 -6.59
C GLY A 24 4.98 -17.08 -5.11
N LEU A 25 4.74 -18.35 -4.74
CA LEU A 25 4.53 -18.79 -3.34
C LEU A 25 5.71 -18.43 -2.41
N LYS A 26 6.91 -18.24 -2.96
CA LYS A 26 8.12 -17.83 -2.24
C LYS A 26 8.08 -16.38 -1.75
N THR A 27 7.19 -15.54 -2.30
CA THR A 27 7.08 -14.10 -2.01
C THR A 27 6.88 -13.83 -0.52
N TRP A 28 5.83 -14.39 0.09
CA TRP A 28 5.54 -14.21 1.52
C TRP A 28 6.69 -14.70 2.43
N GLY A 29 7.51 -15.64 1.97
CA GLY A 29 8.71 -16.11 2.66
C GLY A 29 9.88 -15.11 2.59
N ARG A 30 10.16 -14.52 1.41
CA ARG A 30 11.18 -13.48 1.20
C ARG A 30 10.90 -12.24 2.06
N PHE A 31 9.67 -11.74 1.97
CA PHE A 31 9.31 -10.43 2.51
C PHE A 31 9.14 -10.38 4.04
N LYS A 32 9.18 -11.50 4.74
CA LYS A 32 9.16 -11.55 6.22
C LYS A 32 10.43 -10.97 6.89
N LYS A 33 11.45 -10.57 6.11
CA LYS A 33 12.82 -10.30 6.62
C LYS A 33 13.46 -8.96 6.20
N LEU A 34 12.77 -8.04 5.52
CA LEU A 34 13.41 -6.87 4.87
C LEU A 34 12.76 -5.51 5.23
N PRO A 35 13.54 -4.44 5.49
CA PRO A 35 13.08 -3.05 5.54
C PRO A 35 13.00 -2.38 4.13
N TYR A 36 12.53 -1.12 4.05
CA TYR A 36 11.99 -0.49 2.82
C TYR A 36 12.37 1.02 2.64
N PRO A 37 13.09 1.42 1.56
CA PRO A 37 13.36 2.84 1.14
C PRO A 37 12.89 3.23 -0.31
N GLY A 38 12.76 4.54 -0.64
CA GLY A 38 11.85 5.16 -1.67
C GLY A 38 12.07 5.09 -3.21
N ASP A 39 11.18 5.73 -4.03
CA ASP A 39 10.80 5.32 -5.43
C ASP A 39 10.34 6.42 -6.50
N GLU A 40 9.73 6.05 -7.68
CA GLU A 40 9.46 6.90 -8.91
C GLU A 40 8.19 6.54 -9.82
N PRO A 41 7.61 7.44 -10.71
CA PRO A 41 6.23 7.24 -11.32
C PRO A 41 5.81 7.81 -12.75
N PHE A 42 4.71 7.31 -13.39
CA PHE A 42 3.99 7.91 -14.58
C PHE A 42 2.39 7.86 -14.57
N LEU A 43 1.54 8.05 -15.64
CA LEU A 43 0.04 8.40 -15.59
C LEU A 43 -0.95 7.96 -16.77
N GLY A 44 -2.29 7.82 -16.53
CA GLY A 44 -3.38 7.59 -17.55
C GLY A 44 -4.90 7.83 -17.17
N THR A 45 -5.85 7.46 -18.06
CA THR A 45 -7.36 7.61 -18.00
C THR A 45 -8.18 6.55 -18.80
N ALA A 46 -9.54 6.62 -18.77
CA ALA A 46 -10.50 5.82 -19.57
C ALA A 46 -11.69 6.64 -20.11
N ALA A 47 -12.27 6.23 -21.25
CA ALA A 47 -13.28 6.99 -22.03
C ALA A 47 -14.60 7.26 -21.29
N TYR A 48 -15.37 6.24 -20.89
CA TYR A 48 -16.70 6.45 -20.28
C TYR A 48 -16.64 7.26 -18.95
N GLN A 49 -15.48 7.26 -18.29
CA GLN A 49 -15.29 8.10 -17.10
C GLN A 49 -15.22 9.61 -17.46
N VAL A 50 -14.65 9.97 -18.61
CA VAL A 50 -14.19 11.35 -18.89
C VAL A 50 -14.73 12.01 -20.15
N GLU A 51 -15.11 11.25 -21.19
CA GLU A 51 -15.48 11.83 -22.50
C GLU A 51 -16.79 12.61 -22.46
N GLY A 52 -17.85 12.02 -21.90
CA GLY A 52 -19.21 12.54 -22.03
C GLY A 52 -19.75 12.45 -23.45
N ALA A 53 -20.63 13.40 -23.80
CA ALA A 53 -21.23 13.54 -25.12
C ALA A 53 -21.83 12.22 -25.64
N PHE A 54 -22.63 11.55 -24.80
CA PHE A 54 -23.02 10.16 -24.98
C PHE A 54 -23.89 9.85 -26.22
N GLU A 55 -24.61 10.85 -26.72
CA GLU A 55 -25.52 10.77 -27.88
C GLU A 55 -25.08 11.71 -29.03
N LYS A 56 -23.98 12.46 -28.86
CA LYS A 56 -23.57 13.49 -29.83
C LYS A 56 -22.85 12.87 -31.02
N ASP A 57 -22.93 13.57 -32.15
CA ASP A 57 -22.24 13.28 -33.40
C ASP A 57 -22.36 11.81 -33.84
N GLY A 58 -23.54 11.23 -33.64
CA GLY A 58 -23.86 9.86 -34.06
C GLY A 58 -23.25 8.75 -33.19
N LYS A 59 -22.76 9.03 -31.97
CA LYS A 59 -22.38 7.97 -31.02
C LYS A 59 -23.59 7.08 -30.68
N GLY A 60 -23.40 5.76 -30.73
CA GLY A 60 -24.37 4.77 -30.25
C GLY A 60 -24.35 4.59 -28.73
N LEU A 61 -25.40 3.98 -28.18
CA LEU A 61 -25.44 3.64 -26.75
C LEU A 61 -24.44 2.51 -26.44
N SER A 62 -23.76 2.64 -25.31
CA SER A 62 -23.01 1.57 -24.65
C SER A 62 -23.88 0.89 -23.58
N ILE A 63 -23.47 -0.31 -23.14
CA ILE A 63 -24.09 -0.99 -22.00
C ILE A 63 -24.03 -0.18 -20.69
N TRP A 64 -23.17 0.83 -20.57
CA TRP A 64 -23.18 1.74 -19.42
C TRP A 64 -24.19 2.89 -19.59
N ASP A 65 -24.43 3.35 -20.80
CA ASP A 65 -25.47 4.37 -21.08
C ASP A 65 -26.85 3.82 -20.70
N THR A 66 -27.13 2.55 -21.00
CA THR A 66 -28.37 1.85 -20.59
C THR A 66 -28.37 1.47 -19.11
N PHE A 67 -27.29 0.85 -18.59
CA PHE A 67 -27.22 0.39 -17.20
C PHE A 67 -27.22 1.52 -16.16
N THR A 68 -26.78 2.74 -16.50
CA THR A 68 -26.92 3.91 -15.60
C THR A 68 -28.33 4.48 -15.52
N ARG A 69 -29.20 4.13 -16.48
CA ARG A 69 -30.63 4.54 -16.53
C ARG A 69 -31.57 3.51 -15.89
N GLY A 70 -31.04 2.44 -15.31
CA GLY A 70 -31.80 1.36 -14.67
C GLY A 70 -31.56 1.23 -13.16
N GLY A 71 -32.63 0.96 -12.42
CA GLY A 71 -32.57 0.72 -10.96
C GLY A 71 -32.39 2.00 -10.13
N ASN A 72 -31.87 1.85 -8.91
CA ASN A 72 -31.82 2.93 -7.90
C ASN A 72 -30.58 3.83 -8.03
N ARG A 73 -30.12 4.12 -9.25
CA ARG A 73 -28.95 4.99 -9.49
C ARG A 73 -29.35 6.46 -9.58
N LEU A 74 -28.44 7.35 -9.21
CA LEU A 74 -28.74 8.79 -9.07
C LEU A 74 -28.05 9.66 -10.13
N ALA A 75 -26.96 9.19 -10.74
CA ALA A 75 -26.24 9.92 -11.78
C ALA A 75 -25.73 9.03 -12.93
N THR A 76 -25.56 9.64 -14.10
CA THR A 76 -25.10 9.00 -15.35
C THR A 76 -23.70 9.49 -15.77
N GLY A 77 -23.10 8.79 -16.74
CA GLY A 77 -21.84 9.20 -17.38
C GLY A 77 -22.02 10.15 -18.56
N ASP A 78 -23.24 10.66 -18.79
CA ASP A 78 -23.66 11.34 -20.02
C ASP A 78 -22.78 12.54 -20.43
N VAL A 79 -22.26 13.25 -19.41
CA VAL A 79 -21.32 14.36 -19.54
C VAL A 79 -19.94 14.01 -18.98
N GLY A 80 -19.85 13.20 -17.91
CA GLY A 80 -18.56 12.76 -17.35
C GLY A 80 -17.67 13.94 -16.94
N SER A 81 -16.58 14.14 -17.68
CA SER A 81 -15.70 15.32 -17.56
C SER A 81 -15.72 16.21 -18.82
N ASP A 82 -16.62 15.95 -19.76
CA ASP A 82 -16.75 16.60 -21.08
C ASP A 82 -15.45 16.70 -21.91
N SER A 83 -14.59 15.68 -21.82
CA SER A 83 -13.32 15.64 -22.57
C SER A 83 -13.51 15.59 -24.08
N TYR A 84 -14.70 15.17 -24.55
CA TYR A 84 -15.04 15.14 -25.97
C TYR A 84 -14.92 16.54 -26.61
N HIS A 85 -15.50 17.56 -25.99
CA HIS A 85 -15.34 18.95 -26.43
C HIS A 85 -14.05 19.59 -25.89
N ASN A 86 -13.55 19.14 -24.74
CA ASN A 86 -12.44 19.79 -24.01
C ASN A 86 -11.03 19.23 -24.26
N VAL A 87 -10.77 18.55 -25.38
CA VAL A 87 -9.43 18.01 -25.77
C VAL A 87 -8.27 18.98 -25.52
N ASN A 88 -8.45 20.28 -25.82
CA ASN A 88 -7.40 21.28 -25.60
C ASN A 88 -7.11 21.58 -24.12
N ALA A 89 -8.07 21.36 -23.21
CA ALA A 89 -7.86 21.46 -21.76
C ALA A 89 -7.10 20.24 -21.23
N ASP A 90 -7.43 19.04 -21.69
CA ASP A 90 -6.77 17.80 -21.27
C ASP A 90 -5.33 17.72 -21.78
N ILE A 91 -5.06 18.15 -23.02
CA ILE A 91 -3.69 18.32 -23.53
C ILE A 91 -2.89 19.33 -22.69
N ARG A 92 -3.50 20.45 -22.24
CA ARG A 92 -2.82 21.37 -21.31
C ARG A 92 -2.47 20.70 -19.97
N ALA A 93 -3.38 19.91 -19.40
CA ALA A 93 -3.14 19.17 -18.15
C ALA A 93 -2.00 18.14 -18.30
N ILE A 94 -2.01 17.37 -19.41
CA ILE A 94 -0.97 16.40 -19.77
C ILE A 94 0.41 17.08 -19.88
N VAL A 95 0.48 18.19 -20.62
CA VAL A 95 1.73 18.96 -20.82
C VAL A 95 2.21 19.63 -19.53
N GLN A 96 1.30 20.18 -18.72
CA GLN A 96 1.64 20.81 -17.44
C GLN A 96 2.26 19.81 -16.45
N LEU A 97 1.84 18.54 -16.48
CA LEU A 97 2.46 17.47 -15.68
C LEU A 97 3.83 17.02 -16.22
N GLY A 98 4.07 17.13 -17.52
CA GLY A 98 5.30 16.67 -18.18
C GLY A 98 5.38 15.15 -18.41
N VAL A 99 4.23 14.48 -18.58
CA VAL A 99 4.19 13.01 -18.75
C VAL A 99 4.78 12.55 -20.08
N THR A 100 5.44 11.39 -20.09
CA THR A 100 6.02 10.78 -21.30
C THR A 100 5.00 10.04 -22.16
N HIS A 101 3.91 9.59 -21.55
CA HIS A 101 2.84 8.84 -22.21
C HIS A 101 1.47 9.23 -21.62
N TYR A 102 0.42 8.98 -22.39
CA TYR A 102 -0.96 9.11 -21.95
C TYR A 102 -1.73 7.86 -22.34
N ARG A 103 -2.23 7.14 -21.33
CA ARG A 103 -3.14 6.00 -21.54
C ARG A 103 -4.58 6.50 -21.61
N PHE A 104 -5.31 6.08 -22.64
CA PHE A 104 -6.75 6.31 -22.80
C PHE A 104 -7.41 5.09 -23.47
N SER A 105 -8.71 5.14 -23.74
CA SER A 105 -9.43 4.11 -24.50
C SER A 105 -10.19 4.69 -25.70
N LEU A 106 -10.39 3.88 -26.73
CA LEU A 106 -11.31 4.18 -27.83
C LEU A 106 -12.70 3.68 -27.41
N SER A 107 -13.73 4.51 -27.55
CA SER A 107 -15.09 4.05 -27.29
C SER A 107 -15.67 3.35 -28.51
N TRP A 108 -15.86 2.04 -28.41
CA TRP A 108 -16.36 1.20 -29.49
C TRP A 108 -17.67 1.74 -30.09
N PRO A 109 -18.73 2.07 -29.32
CA PRO A 109 -19.96 2.65 -29.89
C PRO A 109 -19.82 4.11 -30.37
N ARG A 110 -18.68 4.80 -30.15
CA ARG A 110 -18.39 6.08 -30.81
C ARG A 110 -17.79 5.89 -32.20
N ILE A 111 -17.10 4.77 -32.47
CA ILE A 111 -16.53 4.42 -33.78
C ILE A 111 -17.52 3.60 -34.63
N PHE A 112 -18.16 2.61 -34.00
CA PHE A 112 -19.19 1.74 -34.58
C PHE A 112 -20.41 1.71 -33.65
N PRO A 113 -21.38 2.63 -33.77
CA PRO A 113 -22.61 2.70 -32.98
C PRO A 113 -23.38 1.38 -32.82
N ASN A 114 -23.46 0.56 -33.88
CA ASN A 114 -24.12 -0.75 -33.83
C ASN A 114 -23.14 -1.90 -33.56
N GLY A 115 -21.86 -1.58 -33.33
CA GLY A 115 -20.75 -2.50 -33.03
C GLY A 115 -19.99 -3.06 -34.24
N THR A 116 -20.47 -2.85 -35.46
CA THR A 116 -19.87 -3.38 -36.70
C THR A 116 -19.54 -2.28 -37.70
N ARG A 117 -18.61 -2.56 -38.64
CA ARG A 117 -18.17 -1.62 -39.70
C ARG A 117 -19.29 -0.95 -40.50
N GLY A 118 -20.41 -1.63 -40.70
CA GLY A 118 -21.58 -1.07 -41.41
C GLY A 118 -22.24 0.14 -40.72
N SER A 119 -21.82 0.48 -39.49
CA SER A 119 -22.27 1.68 -38.76
C SER A 119 -21.23 2.80 -38.66
N TYR A 120 -20.10 2.71 -39.39
CA TYR A 120 -18.94 3.61 -39.26
C TYR A 120 -19.25 5.10 -39.04
N ASN A 121 -18.76 5.64 -37.91
CA ASN A 121 -18.83 7.04 -37.57
C ASN A 121 -17.48 7.74 -37.82
N GLU A 122 -17.42 8.57 -38.87
CA GLU A 122 -16.23 9.37 -39.20
C GLU A 122 -15.94 10.45 -38.15
N ILE A 123 -16.96 11.14 -37.63
CA ILE A 123 -16.80 12.26 -36.69
C ILE A 123 -16.21 11.74 -35.37
N GLY A 124 -16.80 10.67 -34.83
CA GLY A 124 -16.29 9.96 -33.66
C GLY A 124 -14.86 9.44 -33.84
N THR A 125 -14.51 9.01 -35.06
CA THR A 125 -13.14 8.58 -35.40
C THR A 125 -12.17 9.76 -35.50
N ASN A 126 -12.60 10.90 -36.06
CA ASN A 126 -11.78 12.09 -36.25
C ASN A 126 -11.41 12.77 -34.91
N TYR A 127 -12.28 12.67 -33.89
CA TYR A 127 -11.93 13.02 -32.51
C TYR A 127 -10.67 12.27 -32.03
N TYR A 128 -10.61 10.95 -32.18
CA TYR A 128 -9.44 10.16 -31.79
C TYR A 128 -8.20 10.45 -32.66
N ARG A 129 -8.37 10.68 -33.98
CA ARG A 129 -7.27 11.16 -34.84
C ARG A 129 -6.69 12.49 -34.32
N THR A 130 -7.55 13.42 -33.93
CA THR A 130 -7.18 14.74 -33.41
C THR A 130 -6.47 14.65 -32.06
N LEU A 131 -6.96 13.80 -31.15
CA LEU A 131 -6.32 13.53 -29.86
C LEU A 131 -4.92 12.94 -30.03
N ILE A 132 -4.79 11.88 -30.84
CA ILE A 132 -3.50 11.21 -31.11
C ILE A 132 -2.51 12.18 -31.77
N LYS A 133 -2.96 12.98 -32.74
CA LYS A 133 -2.14 14.02 -33.37
C LYS A 133 -1.63 15.03 -32.33
N LYS A 134 -2.49 15.54 -31.45
CA LYS A 134 -2.10 16.50 -30.40
C LYS A 134 -1.15 15.91 -29.37
N LEU A 135 -1.31 14.63 -29.00
CA LEU A 135 -0.35 13.93 -28.12
C LEU A 135 1.03 13.85 -28.79
N LYS A 136 1.08 13.44 -30.07
CA LYS A 136 2.30 13.36 -30.89
C LYS A 136 2.98 14.72 -31.09
N GLU A 137 2.21 15.78 -31.37
CA GLU A 137 2.68 17.17 -31.46
C GLU A 137 3.38 17.61 -30.15
N ASN A 138 2.88 17.16 -29.00
CA ASN A 138 3.46 17.43 -27.67
C ASN A 138 4.45 16.35 -27.19
N ARG A 139 4.88 15.43 -28.07
CA ARG A 139 5.83 14.33 -27.80
C ARG A 139 5.37 13.30 -26.75
N VAL A 140 4.08 13.23 -26.46
CA VAL A 140 3.46 12.28 -25.52
C VAL A 140 3.07 11.01 -26.28
N GLN A 141 3.55 9.84 -25.83
CA GLN A 141 3.22 8.57 -26.48
C GLN A 141 1.79 8.11 -26.12
N PRO A 142 0.92 7.81 -27.11
CA PRO A 142 -0.41 7.26 -26.85
C PRO A 142 -0.33 5.77 -26.48
N VAL A 143 -0.94 5.40 -25.36
CA VAL A 143 -1.16 4.01 -24.93
C VAL A 143 -2.66 3.73 -25.05
N VAL A 144 -3.09 3.03 -26.10
CA VAL A 144 -4.50 2.95 -26.47
C VAL A 144 -5.12 1.65 -26.01
N THR A 145 -6.26 1.75 -25.34
CA THR A 145 -7.09 0.61 -24.93
C THR A 145 -8.27 0.44 -25.88
N LEU A 146 -8.42 -0.72 -26.51
CA LEU A 146 -9.49 -0.97 -27.50
C LEU A 146 -10.87 -1.11 -26.84
N TYR A 147 -10.94 -1.76 -25.67
CA TYR A 147 -12.17 -2.00 -24.92
C TYR A 147 -12.02 -1.67 -23.44
N HIS A 148 -12.85 -0.75 -22.93
CA HIS A 148 -12.86 -0.35 -21.52
C HIS A 148 -14.29 -0.41 -20.94
N TRP A 149 -14.87 -1.61 -21.00
CA TRP A 149 -16.18 -1.99 -20.44
C TRP A 149 -17.39 -1.41 -21.19
N ASP A 150 -17.18 -0.61 -22.23
CA ASP A 150 -18.17 0.14 -22.99
C ASP A 150 -18.62 -0.61 -24.26
N LEU A 151 -19.22 -1.78 -24.08
CA LEU A 151 -19.74 -2.60 -25.19
C LEU A 151 -20.90 -1.87 -25.88
N PRO A 152 -20.99 -1.83 -27.22
CA PRO A 152 -22.15 -1.33 -27.94
C PRO A 152 -23.43 -2.06 -27.53
N GLU A 153 -24.46 -1.32 -27.13
CA GLU A 153 -25.73 -1.85 -26.62
C GLU A 153 -26.40 -2.80 -27.63
N ASN A 154 -26.34 -2.46 -28.93
CA ASN A 154 -26.86 -3.32 -30.00
C ASN A 154 -26.28 -4.75 -29.95
N LEU A 155 -25.00 -4.92 -29.61
CA LEU A 155 -24.39 -6.25 -29.48
C LEU A 155 -24.85 -6.99 -28.21
N GLN A 156 -25.15 -6.25 -27.14
CA GLN A 156 -25.73 -6.83 -25.92
C GLN A 156 -27.18 -7.28 -26.14
N GLN A 157 -27.98 -6.52 -26.89
CA GLN A 157 -29.38 -6.84 -27.21
C GLN A 157 -29.52 -7.94 -28.26
N THR A 158 -28.79 -7.86 -29.38
CA THR A 158 -28.97 -8.79 -30.52
C THR A 158 -28.22 -10.11 -30.39
N LEU A 159 -27.08 -10.12 -29.67
CA LEU A 159 -26.22 -11.31 -29.53
C LEU A 159 -26.05 -11.79 -28.10
N GLY A 160 -26.53 -11.06 -27.08
CA GLY A 160 -26.27 -11.37 -25.67
C GLY A 160 -24.90 -10.88 -25.17
N GLY A 161 -24.18 -10.07 -25.96
CA GLY A 161 -22.87 -9.52 -25.60
C GLY A 161 -21.78 -10.59 -25.46
N TRP A 162 -20.88 -10.44 -24.49
CA TRP A 162 -19.74 -11.36 -24.28
C TRP A 162 -20.12 -12.79 -23.88
N THR A 163 -21.41 -13.11 -23.78
CA THR A 163 -21.90 -14.48 -23.59
C THR A 163 -21.86 -15.32 -24.88
N ASN A 164 -21.68 -14.68 -26.04
CA ASN A 164 -21.77 -15.28 -27.36
C ASN A 164 -20.40 -15.30 -28.08
N PRO A 165 -19.93 -16.45 -28.59
CA PRO A 165 -18.60 -16.58 -29.18
C PRO A 165 -18.39 -15.73 -30.45
N LYS A 166 -19.46 -15.30 -31.13
CA LYS A 166 -19.36 -14.43 -32.33
C LYS A 166 -18.73 -13.06 -32.02
N LEU A 167 -18.72 -12.64 -30.76
CA LEU A 167 -18.01 -11.43 -30.33
C LEU A 167 -16.49 -11.51 -30.50
N VAL A 168 -15.90 -12.70 -30.64
CA VAL A 168 -14.47 -12.87 -31.00
C VAL A 168 -14.18 -12.25 -32.37
N GLU A 169 -14.96 -12.61 -33.39
CA GLU A 169 -14.83 -12.10 -34.75
C GLU A 169 -15.18 -10.60 -34.83
N ILE A 170 -16.28 -10.20 -34.20
CA ILE A 170 -16.77 -8.81 -34.21
C ILE A 170 -15.79 -7.86 -33.50
N PHE A 171 -15.14 -8.31 -32.41
CA PHE A 171 -14.07 -7.54 -31.75
C PHE A 171 -12.77 -7.54 -32.55
N GLN A 172 -12.44 -8.62 -33.25
CA GLN A 172 -11.29 -8.68 -34.16
C GLN A 172 -11.44 -7.70 -35.33
N ASP A 173 -12.63 -7.60 -35.92
CA ASP A 173 -12.97 -6.67 -36.99
C ASP A 173 -12.83 -5.19 -36.55
N TYR A 174 -13.27 -4.88 -35.33
CA TYR A 174 -13.09 -3.55 -34.72
C TYR A 174 -11.62 -3.24 -34.41
N ALA A 175 -10.87 -4.22 -33.89
CA ALA A 175 -9.44 -4.05 -33.63
C ALA A 175 -8.64 -3.83 -34.92
N ASP A 176 -8.95 -4.54 -36.00
CA ASP A 176 -8.32 -4.35 -37.31
C ASP A 176 -8.51 -2.92 -37.83
N PHE A 177 -9.73 -2.40 -37.74
CA PHE A 177 -9.99 -0.99 -38.08
C PHE A 177 -9.16 -0.03 -37.23
N CYS A 178 -9.03 -0.27 -35.92
CA CYS A 178 -8.25 0.58 -35.03
C CYS A 178 -6.74 0.51 -35.31
N PHE A 179 -6.20 -0.67 -35.58
CA PHE A 179 -4.80 -0.87 -35.94
C PHE A 179 -4.46 -0.22 -37.29
N HIS A 180 -5.35 -0.35 -38.29
CA HIS A 180 -5.23 0.34 -39.57
C HIS A 180 -5.27 1.87 -39.40
N THR A 181 -6.22 2.38 -38.63
CA THR A 181 -6.53 3.81 -38.53
C THR A 181 -5.54 4.60 -37.66
N PHE A 182 -4.98 3.98 -36.61
CA PHE A 182 -4.18 4.67 -35.59
C PHE A 182 -2.80 4.05 -35.32
N GLY A 183 -2.54 2.79 -35.69
CA GLY A 183 -1.33 2.07 -35.26
C GLY A 183 -0.01 2.58 -35.85
N ASP A 184 -0.07 3.43 -36.87
CA ASP A 184 1.12 4.09 -37.41
C ASP A 184 1.69 5.11 -36.40
N ASP A 185 0.85 5.66 -35.51
CA ASP A 185 1.26 6.50 -34.37
C ASP A 185 1.24 5.76 -33.02
N VAL A 186 0.34 4.80 -32.82
CA VAL A 186 0.18 4.07 -31.55
C VAL A 186 1.14 2.88 -31.45
N LYS A 187 1.99 2.87 -30.41
CA LYS A 187 3.01 1.81 -30.18
C LYS A 187 2.75 0.92 -28.97
N TYR A 188 1.77 1.25 -28.14
CA TYR A 188 1.32 0.41 -27.04
C TYR A 188 -0.19 0.25 -27.09
N TRP A 189 -0.63 -1.00 -27.21
CA TRP A 189 -2.02 -1.39 -27.31
C TRP A 189 -2.42 -2.28 -26.14
N ILE A 190 -3.55 -1.96 -25.51
CA ILE A 190 -4.25 -2.81 -24.56
C ILE A 190 -5.53 -3.29 -25.25
N THR A 191 -5.78 -4.60 -25.34
CA THR A 191 -7.01 -5.08 -25.99
C THR A 191 -8.22 -4.85 -25.09
N ILE A 192 -8.17 -5.36 -23.86
CA ILE A 192 -9.26 -5.35 -22.87
C ILE A 192 -8.67 -4.85 -21.55
N ASP A 193 -9.33 -3.88 -20.91
CA ASP A 193 -9.05 -3.54 -19.52
C ASP A 193 -9.84 -4.44 -18.56
N ASN A 194 -9.12 -5.06 -17.61
CA ASN A 194 -9.68 -5.72 -16.44
C ASN A 194 -10.83 -6.69 -16.78
N PRO A 195 -10.54 -7.79 -17.51
CA PRO A 195 -11.54 -8.77 -17.94
C PRO A 195 -12.23 -9.45 -16.75
N PHE A 196 -11.57 -9.51 -15.59
CA PHE A 196 -12.13 -10.00 -14.34
C PHE A 196 -13.37 -9.19 -13.95
N VAL A 197 -13.33 -7.85 -14.00
CA VAL A 197 -14.49 -7.02 -13.66
C VAL A 197 -15.63 -7.21 -14.67
N VAL A 198 -15.31 -7.25 -15.96
CA VAL A 198 -16.28 -7.48 -17.04
C VAL A 198 -17.02 -8.82 -16.82
N ALA A 199 -16.28 -9.90 -16.58
CA ALA A 199 -16.84 -11.23 -16.40
C ALA A 199 -17.56 -11.39 -15.04
N GLN A 200 -16.84 -11.18 -13.93
CA GLN A 200 -17.32 -11.49 -12.58
C GLN A 200 -18.42 -10.53 -12.11
N HIS A 201 -18.31 -9.23 -12.42
CA HIS A 201 -19.24 -8.22 -11.93
C HIS A 201 -20.28 -7.78 -12.97
N GLY A 202 -20.02 -7.99 -14.26
CA GLY A 202 -20.98 -7.73 -15.34
C GLY A 202 -21.98 -8.88 -15.56
N TYR A 203 -21.53 -10.14 -15.38
CA TYR A 203 -22.33 -11.34 -15.64
C TYR A 203 -22.45 -12.31 -14.45
N GLY A 204 -21.87 -11.99 -13.29
CA GLY A 204 -21.96 -12.78 -12.06
C GLY A 204 -22.65 -12.04 -10.91
N THR A 205 -22.05 -10.96 -10.41
CA THR A 205 -22.62 -10.19 -9.28
C THR A 205 -23.56 -9.06 -9.71
N GLY A 206 -23.64 -8.74 -11.00
CA GLY A 206 -24.48 -7.66 -11.54
C GLY A 206 -24.19 -6.25 -11.01
N VAL A 207 -22.96 -5.96 -10.58
CA VAL A 207 -22.57 -4.65 -9.99
C VAL A 207 -22.13 -3.64 -11.07
N VAL A 208 -21.52 -4.12 -12.16
CA VAL A 208 -21.19 -3.33 -13.34
C VAL A 208 -22.05 -3.77 -14.54
N ALA A 209 -22.04 -2.99 -15.62
CA ALA A 209 -22.80 -3.34 -16.82
C ALA A 209 -22.33 -4.70 -17.40
N PRO A 210 -23.24 -5.54 -17.94
CA PRO A 210 -24.68 -5.31 -18.14
C PRO A 210 -25.58 -5.65 -16.94
N GLY A 211 -25.04 -5.93 -15.75
CA GLY A 211 -25.85 -6.17 -14.55
C GLY A 211 -26.44 -7.59 -14.41
N ILE A 212 -25.97 -8.55 -15.21
CA ILE A 212 -26.50 -9.92 -15.24
C ILE A 212 -25.96 -10.72 -14.03
N LYS A 213 -26.84 -11.54 -13.43
CA LYS A 213 -26.57 -12.30 -12.19
C LYS A 213 -27.31 -13.64 -12.09
N ASN A 214 -27.84 -14.14 -13.20
CA ASN A 214 -28.87 -15.20 -13.21
C ASN A 214 -28.29 -16.62 -13.33
N ASP A 215 -27.00 -16.75 -13.65
CA ASP A 215 -26.29 -18.00 -13.87
C ASP A 215 -24.89 -17.88 -13.22
N PRO A 216 -24.53 -18.74 -12.25
CA PRO A 216 -23.26 -18.64 -11.52
C PRO A 216 -22.04 -19.08 -12.34
N ASP A 217 -22.24 -19.74 -13.49
CA ASP A 217 -21.18 -20.28 -14.34
C ASP A 217 -20.94 -19.38 -15.57
N LEU A 218 -21.88 -18.48 -15.86
CA LEU A 218 -21.79 -17.47 -16.92
C LEU A 218 -20.52 -16.60 -16.88
N PRO A 219 -20.00 -16.15 -15.71
CA PRO A 219 -18.73 -15.42 -15.64
C PRO A 219 -17.56 -16.18 -16.26
N PHE A 220 -17.49 -17.50 -16.06
CA PHE A 220 -16.39 -18.32 -16.59
C PHE A 220 -16.51 -18.51 -18.11
N ARG A 221 -17.73 -18.61 -18.64
CA ARG A 221 -17.99 -18.63 -20.10
C ARG A 221 -17.62 -17.28 -20.74
N VAL A 222 -17.96 -16.17 -20.09
CA VAL A 222 -17.59 -14.81 -20.53
C VAL A 222 -16.06 -14.60 -20.50
N GLY A 223 -15.39 -14.98 -19.40
CA GLY A 223 -13.93 -14.88 -19.29
C GLY A 223 -13.18 -15.70 -20.36
N HIS A 224 -13.70 -16.88 -20.69
CA HIS A 224 -13.18 -17.73 -21.78
C HIS A 224 -13.33 -17.06 -23.16
N ILE A 225 -14.48 -16.41 -23.44
CA ILE A 225 -14.68 -15.65 -24.68
C ILE A 225 -13.77 -14.41 -24.74
N LEU A 226 -13.58 -13.69 -23.62
CA LEU A 226 -12.66 -12.53 -23.54
C LEU A 226 -11.20 -12.92 -23.81
N LEU A 227 -10.74 -14.10 -23.33
CA LEU A 227 -9.41 -14.64 -23.64
C LEU A 227 -9.25 -14.95 -25.14
N LYS A 228 -10.24 -15.63 -25.74
CA LYS A 228 -10.24 -15.96 -27.18
C LYS A 228 -10.29 -14.71 -28.06
N ALA A 229 -11.07 -13.71 -27.68
CA ALA A 229 -11.15 -12.40 -28.34
C ALA A 229 -9.80 -11.65 -28.30
N HIS A 230 -9.12 -11.65 -27.14
CA HIS A 230 -7.78 -11.06 -27.03
C HIS A 230 -6.73 -11.79 -27.87
N ALA A 231 -6.70 -13.13 -27.83
CA ALA A 231 -5.75 -13.91 -28.64
C ALA A 231 -5.96 -13.66 -30.13
N ALA A 232 -7.21 -13.63 -30.60
CA ALA A 232 -7.56 -13.28 -31.98
C ALA A 232 -7.04 -11.89 -32.39
N VAL A 233 -7.16 -10.90 -31.50
CA VAL A 233 -6.65 -9.53 -31.72
C VAL A 233 -5.11 -9.44 -31.66
N TRP A 234 -4.44 -10.20 -30.80
CA TRP A 234 -2.98 -10.24 -30.78
C TRP A 234 -2.41 -10.91 -32.04
N HIS A 235 -2.98 -12.04 -32.48
CA HIS A 235 -2.57 -12.73 -33.71
C HIS A 235 -2.79 -11.87 -34.94
N LEU A 236 -3.92 -11.14 -35.01
CA LEU A 236 -4.18 -10.11 -36.02
C LEU A 236 -3.06 -9.06 -36.04
N TYR A 237 -2.75 -8.44 -34.90
CA TYR A 237 -1.68 -7.44 -34.82
C TYR A 237 -0.32 -8.02 -35.22
N HIS A 238 0.01 -9.21 -34.72
CA HIS A 238 1.27 -9.88 -34.98
C HIS A 238 1.49 -10.13 -36.48
N ARG A 239 0.49 -10.68 -37.17
CA ARG A 239 0.57 -11.06 -38.58
C ARG A 239 0.55 -9.83 -39.51
N HIS A 240 -0.41 -8.92 -39.31
CA HIS A 240 -0.72 -7.89 -40.30
C HIS A 240 -0.10 -6.50 -40.01
N TYR A 241 0.23 -6.19 -38.75
CA TYR A 241 0.58 -4.82 -38.34
C TYR A 241 1.98 -4.68 -37.75
N ARG A 242 2.41 -5.64 -36.92
CA ARG A 242 3.64 -5.56 -36.11
C ARG A 242 4.91 -5.25 -36.93
N HIS A 243 5.06 -5.87 -38.10
CA HIS A 243 6.24 -5.68 -38.96
C HIS A 243 6.39 -4.22 -39.44
N ARG A 244 5.28 -3.56 -39.76
CA ARG A 244 5.21 -2.17 -40.26
C ARG A 244 5.20 -1.16 -39.12
N GLN A 245 4.35 -1.39 -38.12
CA GLN A 245 4.04 -0.42 -37.07
C GLN A 245 4.96 -0.51 -35.85
N LYS A 246 5.58 -1.67 -35.60
CA LYS A 246 6.54 -1.93 -34.51
C LYS A 246 6.02 -1.64 -33.10
N GLY A 247 4.71 -1.72 -32.90
CA GLY A 247 4.07 -1.61 -31.58
C GLY A 247 4.04 -2.93 -30.81
N ARG A 248 3.55 -2.86 -29.56
CA ARG A 248 3.38 -3.98 -28.62
C ARG A 248 1.93 -4.05 -28.12
N VAL A 249 1.43 -5.25 -27.87
CA VAL A 249 0.06 -5.58 -27.46
C VAL A 249 0.05 -6.36 -26.14
N SER A 250 -0.89 -6.03 -25.24
CA SER A 250 -1.19 -6.79 -24.01
C SER A 250 -2.70 -6.78 -23.72
N MET A 251 -3.15 -7.63 -22.80
CA MET A 251 -4.37 -7.43 -22.01
C MET A 251 -3.99 -6.72 -20.71
N ALA A 252 -4.82 -5.81 -20.17
CA ALA A 252 -4.57 -5.19 -18.87
C ALA A 252 -5.25 -5.98 -17.75
N LEU A 253 -4.44 -6.55 -16.86
CA LEU A 253 -4.87 -7.50 -15.84
C LEU A 253 -4.84 -6.84 -14.46
N ALA A 254 -5.98 -6.77 -13.79
CA ALA A 254 -6.09 -6.15 -12.47
C ALA A 254 -5.95 -7.19 -11.34
N SER A 255 -5.36 -6.80 -10.22
CA SER A 255 -5.28 -7.66 -9.04
C SER A 255 -5.20 -6.88 -7.72
N HIS A 256 -5.76 -7.47 -6.66
CA HIS A 256 -5.45 -7.13 -5.27
C HIS A 256 -4.09 -7.72 -4.87
N TRP A 257 -3.63 -7.38 -3.66
CA TRP A 257 -2.65 -8.20 -2.96
C TRP A 257 -3.30 -8.84 -1.73
N ILE A 258 -2.78 -9.99 -1.31
CA ILE A 258 -3.30 -10.72 -0.17
C ILE A 258 -2.18 -11.25 0.72
N LYS A 259 -2.37 -11.16 2.03
CA LYS A 259 -1.44 -11.58 3.08
C LYS A 259 -2.09 -12.68 3.93
N PRO A 260 -1.33 -13.71 4.32
CA PRO A 260 -1.88 -14.88 5.01
C PRO A 260 -2.32 -14.51 6.42
N SER A 261 -3.53 -14.89 6.82
CA SER A 261 -4.08 -14.57 8.14
C SER A 261 -3.34 -15.28 9.30
N ARG A 262 -2.54 -16.31 8.98
CA ARG A 262 -1.60 -17.00 9.87
C ARG A 262 -0.37 -17.41 9.07
N THR A 263 0.84 -17.43 9.66
CA THR A 263 2.07 -17.83 8.94
C THR A 263 2.21 -19.36 8.76
N ARG A 264 1.13 -20.05 8.38
CA ARG A 264 1.07 -21.49 8.12
C ARG A 264 1.02 -21.78 6.62
N ARG A 265 1.37 -23.00 6.19
CA ARG A 265 1.46 -23.37 4.76
C ARG A 265 0.11 -23.37 4.07
N GLU A 266 -0.97 -23.61 4.82
CA GLU A 266 -2.35 -23.65 4.34
C GLU A 266 -2.80 -22.24 3.94
N SER A 267 -2.61 -21.26 4.84
CA SER A 267 -2.86 -19.84 4.53
C SER A 267 -2.08 -19.34 3.31
N LEU A 268 -0.85 -19.83 3.09
CA LEU A 268 -0.08 -19.50 1.88
C LEU A 268 -0.66 -20.11 0.60
N LYS A 269 -1.18 -21.35 0.66
CA LYS A 269 -1.92 -21.95 -0.46
C LYS A 269 -3.19 -21.15 -0.78
N GLU A 270 -3.94 -20.73 0.23
CA GLU A 270 -5.15 -19.92 0.03
C GLU A 270 -4.82 -18.53 -0.54
N CYS A 271 -3.71 -17.90 -0.10
CA CYS A 271 -3.22 -16.66 -0.73
C CYS A 271 -2.85 -16.86 -2.21
N GLN A 272 -2.12 -17.93 -2.55
CA GLN A 272 -1.81 -18.26 -3.95
C GLN A 272 -3.09 -18.50 -4.75
N CYS A 273 -4.03 -19.29 -4.22
CA CYS A 273 -5.28 -19.60 -4.90
C CYS A 273 -6.18 -18.37 -5.09
N SER A 274 -6.13 -17.39 -4.17
CA SER A 274 -6.82 -16.10 -4.30
C SER A 274 -6.25 -15.27 -5.46
N LEU A 275 -4.94 -15.21 -5.61
CA LEU A 275 -4.29 -14.56 -6.76
C LEU A 275 -4.55 -15.34 -8.05
N ASP A 276 -4.58 -16.68 -8.01
CA ASP A 276 -4.94 -17.52 -9.15
C ASP A 276 -6.38 -17.23 -9.63
N HIS A 277 -7.36 -17.08 -8.73
CA HIS A 277 -8.77 -16.84 -9.09
C HIS A 277 -9.07 -15.43 -9.64
N VAL A 278 -8.16 -14.46 -9.47
CA VAL A 278 -8.35 -13.07 -9.91
C VAL A 278 -7.39 -12.72 -11.04
N LEU A 279 -6.09 -12.86 -10.79
CA LEU A 279 -5.03 -12.54 -11.76
C LEU A 279 -4.67 -13.75 -12.61
N GLY A 280 -4.44 -14.92 -11.99
CA GLY A 280 -4.04 -16.14 -12.70
C GLY A 280 -5.07 -16.63 -13.73
N TRP A 281 -6.35 -16.40 -13.50
CA TRP A 281 -7.47 -16.74 -14.41
C TRP A 281 -7.19 -16.25 -15.84
N PHE A 282 -6.64 -15.03 -15.97
CA PHE A 282 -6.29 -14.43 -17.25
C PHE A 282 -4.79 -14.43 -17.52
N ALA A 283 -3.95 -14.25 -16.51
CA ALA A 283 -2.49 -14.20 -16.68
C ALA A 283 -1.89 -15.56 -17.06
N ARG A 284 -2.37 -16.66 -16.46
CA ARG A 284 -1.76 -17.98 -16.71
C ARG A 284 -1.94 -18.46 -18.17
N PRO A 285 -3.14 -18.40 -18.78
CA PRO A 285 -3.29 -18.77 -20.19
C PRO A 285 -2.34 -17.98 -21.11
N LEU A 286 -2.16 -16.69 -20.84
CA LEU A 286 -1.34 -15.79 -21.67
C LEU A 286 0.16 -16.00 -21.49
N PHE A 287 0.63 -16.19 -20.25
CA PHE A 287 2.07 -16.15 -19.94
C PHE A 287 2.74 -17.51 -19.66
N THR A 288 1.99 -18.63 -19.55
CA THR A 288 2.62 -19.95 -19.29
C THR A 288 2.28 -21.04 -20.31
N ASP A 289 1.06 -21.59 -20.26
CA ASP A 289 0.74 -22.92 -20.83
C ASP A 289 -0.65 -22.99 -21.49
N GLY A 290 -1.23 -21.84 -21.84
CA GLY A 290 -2.50 -21.72 -22.55
C GLY A 290 -3.74 -22.08 -21.73
N ASP A 291 -3.56 -22.44 -20.45
CA ASP A 291 -4.56 -23.14 -19.64
C ASP A 291 -4.82 -22.42 -18.31
N TYR A 292 -5.96 -22.69 -17.70
CA TYR A 292 -6.38 -22.09 -16.44
C TYR A 292 -5.56 -22.61 -15.23
N PRO A 293 -5.46 -21.82 -14.15
CA PRO A 293 -4.75 -22.23 -12.93
C PRO A 293 -5.24 -23.56 -12.35
N PRO A 294 -4.34 -24.44 -11.88
CA PRO A 294 -4.72 -25.70 -11.24
C PRO A 294 -5.73 -25.53 -10.11
N CYS A 295 -5.57 -24.52 -9.23
CA CYS A 295 -6.50 -24.28 -8.12
C CYS A 295 -7.91 -23.87 -8.61
N MET A 296 -8.03 -23.22 -9.77
CA MET A 296 -9.34 -22.91 -10.37
C MET A 296 -9.99 -24.17 -10.95
N LYS A 297 -9.23 -24.99 -11.69
CA LYS A 297 -9.75 -26.25 -12.27
C LYS A 297 -10.19 -27.23 -11.17
N GLU A 298 -9.43 -27.32 -10.08
CA GLU A 298 -9.76 -28.13 -8.90
C GLU A 298 -11.03 -27.65 -8.17
N ARG A 299 -11.20 -26.33 -7.98
CA ARG A 299 -12.33 -25.77 -7.20
C ARG A 299 -13.61 -25.53 -8.00
N LEU A 300 -13.52 -25.29 -9.30
CA LEU A 300 -14.66 -24.97 -10.16
C LEU A 300 -15.18 -26.18 -10.95
N GLY A 301 -14.33 -27.17 -11.23
CA GLY A 301 -14.71 -28.37 -11.98
C GLY A 301 -15.39 -28.03 -13.31
N SER A 302 -16.58 -28.60 -13.54
CA SER A 302 -17.38 -28.39 -14.76
C SER A 302 -17.91 -26.96 -14.98
N LYS A 303 -17.81 -26.07 -13.99
CA LYS A 303 -18.23 -24.66 -14.12
C LYS A 303 -17.27 -23.83 -14.95
N LEU A 304 -16.01 -24.25 -15.03
CA LEU A 304 -14.94 -23.60 -15.78
C LEU A 304 -14.82 -24.28 -17.15
N PRO A 305 -14.96 -23.55 -18.28
CA PRO A 305 -14.73 -24.11 -19.60
C PRO A 305 -13.32 -24.70 -19.75
N SER A 306 -13.17 -25.74 -20.56
CA SER A 306 -11.87 -26.24 -21.01
C SER A 306 -11.44 -25.55 -22.31
N PHE A 307 -10.12 -25.46 -22.52
CA PHE A 307 -9.53 -25.14 -23.83
C PHE A 307 -9.10 -26.43 -24.54
N THR A 308 -9.26 -26.50 -25.86
CA THR A 308 -8.63 -27.58 -26.66
C THR A 308 -7.09 -27.38 -26.71
N PRO A 309 -6.30 -28.41 -27.06
CA PRO A 309 -4.84 -28.24 -27.23
C PRO A 309 -4.47 -27.10 -28.19
N GLU A 310 -5.22 -26.96 -29.28
CA GLU A 310 -5.02 -25.95 -30.31
C GLU A 310 -5.35 -24.54 -29.79
N GLU A 311 -6.42 -24.40 -28.99
CA GLU A 311 -6.75 -23.12 -28.33
C GLU A 311 -5.71 -22.71 -27.30
N ARG A 312 -5.16 -23.68 -26.54
CA ARG A 312 -4.10 -23.42 -25.57
C ARG A 312 -2.85 -22.87 -26.25
N ASP A 313 -2.37 -23.53 -27.31
CA ASP A 313 -1.21 -23.05 -28.07
C ASP A 313 -1.50 -21.77 -28.87
N TYR A 314 -2.77 -21.47 -29.19
CA TYR A 314 -3.18 -20.20 -29.79
C TYR A 314 -3.19 -19.02 -28.80
N ILE A 315 -3.58 -19.25 -27.53
CA ILE A 315 -3.66 -18.22 -26.47
C ILE A 315 -2.30 -18.01 -25.78
N LYS A 316 -1.47 -19.05 -25.69
CA LYS A 316 -0.14 -18.98 -25.08
C LYS A 316 0.77 -17.99 -25.79
N GLY A 317 1.34 -17.05 -25.03
CA GLY A 317 2.28 -16.05 -25.53
C GLY A 317 1.64 -14.82 -26.19
N THR A 318 0.31 -14.64 -26.13
CA THR A 318 -0.37 -13.51 -26.80
C THR A 318 -0.26 -12.17 -26.06
N ALA A 319 0.83 -11.93 -25.33
CA ALA A 319 1.10 -10.65 -24.67
C ALA A 319 2.59 -10.30 -24.70
N ASP A 320 2.93 -9.10 -25.18
CA ASP A 320 4.32 -8.66 -25.37
C ASP A 320 4.96 -8.07 -24.10
N PHE A 321 4.16 -7.80 -23.08
CA PHE A 321 4.52 -7.28 -21.76
C PHE A 321 3.38 -7.61 -20.78
N PHE A 322 3.66 -7.59 -19.48
CA PHE A 322 2.64 -7.80 -18.45
C PHE A 322 2.02 -6.45 -18.05
N ALA A 323 0.84 -6.13 -18.57
CA ALA A 323 0.13 -4.90 -18.21
C ALA A 323 -0.68 -5.08 -16.91
N LEU A 324 -0.14 -4.61 -15.78
CA LEU A 324 -0.73 -4.76 -14.44
C LEU A 324 -1.61 -3.54 -14.05
N SER A 325 -2.80 -3.80 -13.51
CA SER A 325 -3.60 -2.82 -12.77
C SER A 325 -3.64 -3.18 -11.27
N HIS A 326 -3.40 -2.20 -10.39
CA HIS A 326 -3.46 -2.38 -8.94
C HIS A 326 -3.88 -1.10 -8.21
N GLY A 327 -4.99 -1.16 -7.47
CA GLY A 327 -5.51 -0.06 -6.68
C GLY A 327 -7.03 -0.10 -6.54
N ALA A 328 -7.65 1.07 -6.35
CA ALA A 328 -9.07 1.21 -6.01
C ALA A 328 -10.08 0.70 -7.06
N ALA A 329 -9.64 0.22 -8.22
CA ALA A 329 -10.49 -0.43 -9.22
C ALA A 329 -10.93 -1.86 -8.82
N LEU A 330 -10.15 -2.53 -7.96
CA LEU A 330 -10.50 -3.83 -7.36
C LEU A 330 -10.38 -3.81 -5.84
N SER A 331 -9.27 -3.29 -5.33
CA SER A 331 -8.85 -3.56 -3.96
C SER A 331 -9.75 -2.89 -2.92
N PHE A 332 -10.19 -3.68 -1.95
CA PHE A 332 -11.18 -3.33 -0.91
C PHE A 332 -12.52 -2.84 -1.48
N GLN A 333 -12.85 -3.20 -2.73
CA GLN A 333 -14.01 -2.70 -3.46
C GLN A 333 -14.81 -3.80 -4.16
N LEU A 334 -14.18 -4.54 -5.07
CA LEU A 334 -14.83 -5.57 -5.89
C LEU A 334 -14.37 -6.99 -5.53
N ILE A 335 -13.27 -7.14 -4.79
CA ILE A 335 -12.85 -8.44 -4.23
C ILE A 335 -13.73 -8.80 -3.02
N ASN A 336 -14.60 -9.80 -3.20
CA ASN A 336 -15.48 -10.32 -2.17
C ASN A 336 -14.76 -11.31 -1.22
N GLU A 337 -15.38 -11.66 -0.10
CA GLU A 337 -14.76 -12.53 0.91
C GLU A 337 -14.53 -13.97 0.44
N SER A 338 -15.34 -14.49 -0.50
CA SER A 338 -15.14 -15.84 -1.03
C SER A 338 -13.86 -15.95 -1.86
N LEU A 339 -13.48 -14.90 -2.60
CA LEU A 339 -12.22 -14.85 -3.35
C LEU A 339 -11.00 -14.57 -2.46
N LYS A 340 -11.18 -14.15 -1.20
CA LYS A 340 -10.10 -13.97 -0.21
C LYS A 340 -9.73 -15.25 0.54
N PHE A 341 -10.57 -16.28 0.47
CA PHE A 341 -10.34 -17.59 1.11
C PHE A 341 -9.89 -17.50 2.60
N GLY A 342 -10.47 -16.58 3.37
CA GLY A 342 -10.15 -16.36 4.80
C GLY A 342 -8.76 -15.75 5.07
N GLN A 343 -8.13 -15.14 4.07
CA GLN A 343 -6.88 -14.40 4.17
C GLN A 343 -7.14 -12.88 4.11
N GLN A 344 -6.13 -12.05 4.38
CA GLN A 344 -6.30 -10.60 4.57
C GLN A 344 -5.82 -9.81 3.34
N GLU A 345 -6.66 -8.94 2.81
CA GLU A 345 -6.33 -8.06 1.69
C GLU A 345 -5.36 -6.93 2.10
N ASP A 346 -4.46 -6.49 1.21
CA ASP A 346 -3.56 -5.32 1.41
C ASP A 346 -3.22 -4.65 0.05
N LEU A 347 -2.65 -3.45 0.12
CA LEU A 347 -2.22 -2.59 -0.98
C LEU A 347 -0.69 -2.65 -1.16
N ASP A 348 -0.14 -3.86 -1.28
CA ASP A 348 1.30 -4.11 -1.34
C ASP A 348 1.77 -4.38 -2.78
N LEU A 349 1.94 -3.29 -3.54
CA LEU A 349 2.33 -3.36 -4.95
C LEU A 349 3.72 -4.00 -5.15
N ARG A 350 4.65 -3.84 -4.20
CA ARG A 350 5.99 -4.45 -4.28
C ARG A 350 5.93 -5.97 -4.25
N MET A 351 5.18 -6.52 -3.30
CA MET A 351 4.98 -7.97 -3.23
C MET A 351 4.23 -8.51 -4.45
N LEU A 352 3.22 -7.79 -4.94
CA LEU A 352 2.48 -8.17 -6.16
C LEU A 352 3.38 -8.16 -7.41
N LEU A 353 4.20 -7.12 -7.61
CA LEU A 353 5.17 -7.02 -8.70
C LEU A 353 6.22 -8.14 -8.64
N TYR A 354 6.74 -8.46 -7.45
CA TYR A 354 7.65 -9.58 -7.27
C TYR A 354 6.97 -10.94 -7.50
N TRP A 355 5.71 -11.12 -7.10
CA TRP A 355 4.95 -12.35 -7.36
C TRP A 355 4.73 -12.56 -8.86
N VAL A 356 4.33 -11.51 -9.60
CA VAL A 356 4.20 -11.54 -11.07
C VAL A 356 5.54 -11.89 -11.73
N ASN A 357 6.63 -11.26 -11.30
CA ASN A 357 7.99 -11.52 -11.78
C ASN A 357 8.47 -12.95 -11.50
N ALA A 358 8.03 -13.56 -10.38
CA ALA A 358 8.40 -14.92 -10.01
C ALA A 358 7.51 -16.00 -10.66
N GLU A 359 6.24 -15.72 -10.93
CA GLU A 359 5.27 -16.70 -11.44
C GLU A 359 5.27 -16.79 -12.98
N TYR A 360 5.53 -15.68 -13.69
CA TYR A 360 5.40 -15.57 -15.16
C TYR A 360 6.73 -15.38 -15.91
N ASP A 361 7.81 -15.91 -15.33
CA ASP A 361 9.18 -15.89 -15.89
C ASP A 361 9.76 -14.49 -16.20
N LYS A 362 9.65 -13.59 -15.21
CA LYS A 362 10.25 -12.22 -15.23
C LYS A 362 9.85 -11.37 -16.46
N PRO A 363 8.56 -11.26 -16.79
CA PRO A 363 8.14 -10.50 -17.96
C PRO A 363 8.39 -9.00 -17.74
N PRO A 364 8.58 -8.19 -18.81
CA PRO A 364 8.56 -6.74 -18.68
C PRO A 364 7.18 -6.29 -18.18
N ILE A 365 7.10 -5.67 -17.01
CA ILE A 365 5.84 -5.25 -16.38
C ILE A 365 5.58 -3.77 -16.67
N PHE A 366 4.39 -3.43 -17.14
CA PHE A 366 3.89 -2.05 -17.23
C PHE A 366 2.73 -1.93 -16.25
N VAL A 367 2.84 -1.11 -15.19
CA VAL A 367 1.74 -0.85 -14.26
C VAL A 367 0.76 0.12 -14.92
N VAL A 368 -0.11 -0.36 -15.81
CA VAL A 368 -1.02 0.43 -16.66
C VAL A 368 -2.25 1.03 -15.94
N GLN A 369 -2.39 0.81 -14.64
CA GLN A 369 -3.30 1.57 -13.76
C GLN A 369 -2.88 1.39 -12.30
N SER A 370 -2.59 2.48 -11.58
CA SER A 370 -2.47 2.44 -10.11
C SER A 370 -2.85 3.76 -9.45
N GLY A 371 -3.37 3.71 -8.22
CA GLY A 371 -3.83 4.89 -7.50
C GLY A 371 -4.98 4.59 -6.53
N TRP A 372 -5.37 5.63 -5.80
CA TRP A 372 -6.45 5.56 -4.81
C TRP A 372 -7.54 6.60 -5.08
N TYR A 373 -8.44 6.81 -4.13
CA TYR A 373 -9.54 7.77 -4.24
C TYR A 373 -9.66 8.67 -3.01
N SER A 374 -10.17 9.87 -3.26
CA SER A 374 -10.72 10.82 -2.30
C SER A 374 -12.25 10.79 -2.33
N LEU A 375 -12.91 11.43 -1.37
CA LEU A 375 -14.38 11.53 -1.35
C LEU A 375 -14.87 12.55 -2.40
N GLY A 376 -16.12 12.42 -2.88
CA GLY A 376 -16.68 13.28 -3.93
C GLY A 376 -16.70 14.78 -3.62
N ASN A 377 -16.66 15.16 -2.33
CA ASN A 377 -16.56 16.54 -1.86
C ASN A 377 -15.12 17.08 -1.80
N THR A 378 -14.10 16.25 -2.02
CA THR A 378 -12.69 16.67 -1.99
C THR A 378 -12.34 17.40 -3.29
N LYS A 379 -12.03 18.72 -3.21
CA LYS A 379 -11.67 19.54 -4.39
C LYS A 379 -10.20 19.37 -4.77
N THR A 380 -9.39 20.42 -4.59
CA THR A 380 -7.96 20.47 -4.98
C THR A 380 -7.00 19.92 -3.92
N GLU A 381 -7.35 20.00 -2.64
CA GLU A 381 -6.53 19.44 -1.55
C GLU A 381 -6.82 17.95 -1.33
N ASP A 382 -5.98 17.08 -1.90
CA ASP A 382 -6.15 15.63 -1.85
C ASP A 382 -4.98 14.86 -1.20
N PRO A 383 -4.48 15.27 -0.01
CA PRO A 383 -3.28 14.69 0.61
C PRO A 383 -3.37 13.17 0.83
N LYS A 384 -4.58 12.62 0.99
CA LYS A 384 -4.83 11.16 1.04
C LYS A 384 -4.48 10.48 -0.29
N HIS A 385 -5.02 10.96 -1.41
CA HIS A 385 -4.71 10.41 -2.73
C HIS A 385 -3.23 10.60 -3.05
N MET A 386 -2.66 11.79 -2.79
CA MET A 386 -1.23 12.04 -2.91
C MET A 386 -0.37 11.06 -2.10
N PHE A 387 -0.73 10.75 -0.85
CA PHE A 387 0.02 9.81 -0.02
C PHE A 387 -0.07 8.36 -0.53
N TYR A 388 -1.25 7.90 -0.96
CA TYR A 388 -1.39 6.57 -1.56
C TYR A 388 -0.66 6.47 -2.90
N LEU A 389 -0.77 7.49 -3.75
CA LEU A 389 0.03 7.60 -4.96
C LEU A 389 1.52 7.51 -4.61
N LYS A 390 2.00 8.35 -3.68
CA LYS A 390 3.36 8.26 -3.15
C LYS A 390 3.72 6.88 -2.58
N ARG A 391 2.79 6.09 -2.01
CA ARG A 391 3.04 4.72 -1.52
C ARG A 391 3.07 3.67 -2.65
N PHE A 392 2.25 3.76 -3.68
CA PHE A 392 2.29 2.79 -4.80
C PHE A 392 3.53 3.01 -5.66
N ILE A 393 3.82 4.27 -5.95
CA ILE A 393 5.11 4.76 -6.43
C ILE A 393 6.20 4.20 -5.50
N ALA A 394 6.07 4.57 -4.22
CA ALA A 394 6.63 4.05 -2.96
C ALA A 394 6.92 2.55 -2.83
N GLU A 395 6.55 1.71 -3.79
CA GLU A 395 6.75 0.25 -3.76
C GLU A 395 7.17 -0.31 -5.14
N ALA A 396 7.10 0.49 -6.20
CA ALA A 396 7.47 0.10 -7.56
C ALA A 396 8.99 0.14 -7.81
N LEU A 397 9.71 1.22 -7.45
CA LEU A 397 11.17 1.26 -7.60
C LEU A 397 11.85 0.26 -6.65
N LYS A 398 11.34 0.02 -5.45
CA LYS A 398 11.84 -1.03 -4.56
C LYS A 398 11.83 -2.40 -5.25
N SER A 399 10.77 -2.70 -5.98
CA SER A 399 10.71 -3.94 -6.78
C SER A 399 11.79 -3.98 -7.86
N ILE A 400 12.11 -2.84 -8.50
CA ILE A 400 13.18 -2.71 -9.49
C ILE A 400 14.56 -2.87 -8.83
N VAL A 401 14.89 -1.98 -7.89
CA VAL A 401 16.23 -1.78 -7.32
C VAL A 401 16.62 -2.84 -6.29
N ILE A 402 15.67 -3.37 -5.52
CA ILE A 402 15.94 -4.31 -4.41
C ILE A 402 15.56 -5.75 -4.78
N ASP A 403 14.54 -5.92 -5.61
CA ASP A 403 14.02 -7.25 -5.97
C ASP A 403 14.26 -7.66 -7.44
N GLY A 404 14.83 -6.77 -8.28
CA GLY A 404 15.22 -7.07 -9.66
C GLY A 404 14.05 -7.27 -10.62
N VAL A 405 12.88 -6.66 -10.35
CA VAL A 405 11.69 -6.75 -11.19
C VAL A 405 11.79 -5.78 -12.37
N ASN A 406 11.53 -6.29 -13.58
CA ASN A 406 11.59 -5.54 -14.82
C ASN A 406 10.35 -4.63 -15.03
N VAL A 407 10.16 -3.62 -14.18
CA VAL A 407 9.08 -2.63 -14.35
C VAL A 407 9.51 -1.59 -15.39
N MET A 408 8.89 -1.64 -16.57
CA MET A 408 9.19 -0.78 -17.72
C MET A 408 8.28 0.45 -17.85
N GLY A 409 7.31 0.64 -16.94
CA GLY A 409 6.42 1.80 -16.94
C GLY A 409 5.38 1.76 -15.83
N TYR A 410 4.81 2.93 -15.51
CA TYR A 410 3.80 3.11 -14.47
C TYR A 410 2.73 4.10 -14.96
N THR A 411 1.49 3.94 -14.52
CA THR A 411 0.34 4.72 -15.00
C THR A 411 -0.57 4.99 -13.79
N ALA A 412 -0.32 6.10 -13.10
CA ALA A 412 -1.22 6.68 -12.12
C ALA A 412 -2.65 6.80 -12.66
N TRP A 413 -3.66 6.86 -11.79
CA TRP A 413 -5.05 6.97 -12.20
C TRP A 413 -5.86 7.90 -11.30
N SER A 414 -6.58 8.89 -11.83
CA SER A 414 -6.77 9.31 -13.24
C SER A 414 -6.10 10.67 -13.53
N LEU A 415 -5.99 11.11 -14.79
CA LEU A 415 -5.62 12.50 -15.09
C LEU A 415 -6.63 13.48 -14.47
N ILE A 416 -7.93 13.26 -14.69
CA ILE A 416 -9.01 14.17 -14.28
C ILE A 416 -10.12 13.41 -13.54
N ASP A 417 -10.90 14.12 -12.71
CA ASP A 417 -12.10 13.56 -12.08
C ASP A 417 -13.22 13.34 -13.10
N GLY A 418 -13.94 12.23 -12.97
CA GLY A 418 -15.03 11.84 -13.86
C GLY A 418 -15.98 10.84 -13.19
N TYR A 419 -16.74 10.09 -13.99
CA TYR A 419 -17.73 9.11 -13.52
C TYR A 419 -17.06 7.81 -13.02
N GLU A 420 -17.18 7.49 -11.73
CA GLU A 420 -16.53 6.33 -11.09
C GLU A 420 -17.44 5.09 -11.01
N TRP A 421 -18.03 4.73 -12.15
CA TRP A 421 -18.73 3.45 -12.36
C TRP A 421 -19.91 3.25 -11.39
N TYR A 422 -19.92 2.17 -10.60
CA TYR A 422 -20.94 1.90 -9.59
C TYR A 422 -20.89 2.85 -8.37
N ARG A 423 -19.89 3.74 -8.32
CA ARG A 423 -19.70 4.75 -7.25
C ARG A 423 -20.08 6.17 -7.71
N GLU A 424 -20.54 6.30 -8.95
CA GLU A 424 -21.04 7.54 -9.56
C GLU A 424 -20.03 8.70 -9.36
N TYR A 425 -20.48 9.87 -8.91
CA TYR A 425 -19.58 10.99 -8.53
C TYR A 425 -19.27 11.04 -7.01
N GLY A 426 -19.59 9.96 -6.27
CA GLY A 426 -19.39 9.88 -4.81
C GLY A 426 -17.93 9.77 -4.36
N ILE A 427 -17.01 9.51 -5.29
CA ILE A 427 -15.56 9.51 -5.08
C ILE A 427 -14.84 10.26 -6.22
N ARG A 428 -13.57 10.63 -5.99
CA ARG A 428 -12.70 11.35 -6.94
C ARG A 428 -11.33 10.70 -7.02
N ARG A 429 -10.78 10.58 -8.23
CA ARG A 429 -9.47 9.92 -8.51
C ARG A 429 -8.54 10.74 -9.39
N GLY A 430 -8.99 11.84 -9.98
CA GLY A 430 -8.20 12.68 -10.85
C GLY A 430 -7.08 13.40 -10.13
N LEU A 431 -5.92 13.53 -10.78
CA LEU A 431 -4.88 14.48 -10.38
C LEU A 431 -5.31 15.94 -10.64
N TYR A 432 -6.28 16.15 -11.53
CA TYR A 432 -6.98 17.42 -11.72
C TYR A 432 -8.42 17.30 -11.21
N TYR A 433 -8.82 18.31 -10.44
CA TYR A 433 -10.20 18.56 -10.05
C TYR A 433 -11.01 19.06 -11.25
N VAL A 434 -12.28 18.68 -11.28
CA VAL A 434 -13.31 19.18 -12.21
C VAL A 434 -14.57 19.47 -11.39
N ASP A 435 -15.09 20.69 -11.46
CA ASP A 435 -16.39 21.04 -10.87
C ASP A 435 -17.50 20.80 -11.90
N PHE A 436 -18.18 19.67 -11.78
CA PHE A 436 -19.23 19.22 -12.71
C PHE A 436 -20.45 20.17 -12.79
N ASN A 437 -20.53 21.17 -11.91
CA ASN A 437 -21.56 22.21 -11.93
C ASN A 437 -21.17 23.42 -12.80
N THR A 438 -19.93 23.47 -13.32
CA THR A 438 -19.41 24.60 -14.11
C THR A 438 -19.47 24.30 -15.62
N PRO A 439 -19.98 25.21 -16.48
CA PRO A 439 -20.08 24.97 -17.92
C PRO A 439 -18.74 24.77 -18.64
N ASP A 440 -17.64 25.29 -18.10
CA ASP A 440 -16.29 25.18 -18.66
C ASP A 440 -15.51 23.95 -18.13
N MET A 441 -16.06 23.22 -17.14
CA MET A 441 -15.50 22.01 -16.53
C MET A 441 -13.98 22.04 -16.35
N LYS A 442 -13.48 23.17 -15.84
CA LYS A 442 -12.05 23.51 -15.78
C LYS A 442 -11.26 22.45 -15.03
N ARG A 443 -10.13 22.02 -15.63
CA ARG A 443 -9.16 21.11 -15.02
C ARG A 443 -8.26 21.91 -14.07
N GLU A 444 -8.41 21.74 -12.76
CA GLU A 444 -7.60 22.42 -11.74
C GLU A 444 -6.62 21.47 -11.05
N PRO A 445 -5.30 21.74 -11.03
CA PRO A 445 -4.30 20.79 -10.53
C PRO A 445 -4.41 20.61 -9.01
N LYS A 446 -4.57 19.36 -8.56
CA LYS A 446 -4.62 19.01 -7.14
C LYS A 446 -3.23 18.97 -6.50
N THR A 447 -3.17 18.81 -5.17
CA THR A 447 -1.92 18.57 -4.44
C THR A 447 -1.17 17.35 -5.01
N SER A 448 -1.90 16.28 -5.38
CA SER A 448 -1.36 15.11 -6.05
C SER A 448 -0.74 15.39 -7.42
N ALA A 449 -1.34 16.23 -8.28
CA ALA A 449 -0.73 16.66 -9.55
C ALA A 449 0.62 17.35 -9.33
N ASN A 450 0.68 18.29 -8.39
CA ASN A 450 1.90 19.05 -8.10
C ASN A 450 3.02 18.16 -7.52
N PHE A 451 2.66 17.24 -6.63
CA PHE A 451 3.58 16.18 -6.16
C PHE A 451 4.07 15.33 -7.34
N TYR A 452 3.16 14.72 -8.10
CA TYR A 452 3.45 13.76 -9.15
C TYR A 452 4.31 14.37 -10.28
N ARG A 453 3.97 15.57 -10.75
CA ARG A 453 4.80 16.40 -11.64
C ARG A 453 6.24 16.56 -11.12
N THR A 454 6.40 16.84 -9.83
CA THR A 454 7.72 17.03 -9.21
C THR A 454 8.55 15.75 -9.27
N VAL A 455 7.93 14.57 -9.12
CA VAL A 455 8.63 13.28 -9.22
C VAL A 455 9.02 12.95 -10.65
N ILE A 456 8.21 13.32 -11.66
CA ILE A 456 8.58 13.17 -13.08
C ILE A 456 9.79 14.04 -13.43
N HIS A 457 9.75 15.34 -13.12
CA HIS A 457 10.84 16.27 -13.45
C HIS A 457 12.17 15.90 -12.77
N ARG A 458 12.12 15.14 -11.67
CA ARG A 458 13.29 14.64 -10.96
C ARG A 458 13.70 13.22 -11.35
N ASN A 459 12.86 12.53 -12.13
CA ASN A 459 12.84 11.08 -12.27
C ASN A 459 13.09 10.39 -10.91
N GLY A 460 12.11 10.49 -10.00
CA GLY A 460 12.14 9.83 -8.70
C GLY A 460 12.24 10.74 -7.48
N PHE A 461 12.65 10.15 -6.34
CA PHE A 461 12.98 10.85 -5.10
C PHE A 461 14.51 10.92 -4.89
N PRO A 462 15.24 11.75 -5.68
CA PRO A 462 16.67 11.93 -5.47
C PRO A 462 16.95 12.48 -4.07
N GLU A 463 18.13 12.13 -3.53
CA GLU A 463 18.55 12.54 -2.19
C GLU A 463 18.51 14.07 -2.03
N LEU A 464 17.82 14.52 -0.98
CA LEU A 464 17.76 15.93 -0.61
C LEU A 464 18.92 16.26 0.34
N ALA A 465 19.60 17.39 0.14
CA ALA A 465 20.74 17.78 0.96
C ALA A 465 20.43 17.78 2.48
N LYS A 466 19.20 18.15 2.88
CA LYS A 466 18.71 18.12 4.26
C LYS A 466 18.52 16.71 4.88
N ASN A 467 18.63 15.65 4.08
CA ASN A 467 18.56 14.26 4.53
C ASN A 467 19.95 13.60 4.62
N ARG A 468 21.03 14.31 4.22
CA ARG A 468 22.40 13.76 4.27
C ARG A 468 22.86 13.57 5.71
N PRO A 469 23.65 12.53 6.01
CA PRO A 469 24.34 12.42 7.30
C PRO A 469 25.22 13.65 7.54
N ALA A 470 24.97 14.37 8.63
CA ALA A 470 25.84 15.45 9.07
C ALA A 470 27.12 14.88 9.68
N GLN A 471 28.26 15.51 9.40
CA GLN A 471 29.52 15.22 10.07
C GLN A 471 29.82 16.32 11.09
N GLY A 472 30.19 15.92 12.30
CA GLY A 472 30.48 16.83 13.40
C GLY A 472 30.62 16.07 14.72
N VAL A 473 31.04 16.78 15.76
CA VAL A 473 31.08 16.29 17.14
C VAL A 473 30.20 17.21 17.98
N PHE A 474 29.48 16.66 18.96
CA PHE A 474 28.78 17.47 19.96
C PHE A 474 29.80 18.18 20.86
N SER A 475 29.36 19.18 21.63
CA SER A 475 30.24 19.91 22.55
C SER A 475 30.82 18.99 23.63
N CYS A 476 31.98 19.34 24.18
CA CYS A 476 32.70 18.49 25.15
C CYS A 476 31.94 18.28 26.48
N ASP A 477 30.98 19.14 26.77
CA ASP A 477 30.06 19.15 27.91
C ASP A 477 28.68 18.53 27.60
N PHE A 478 28.48 17.95 26.41
CA PHE A 478 27.16 17.47 25.98
C PHE A 478 26.59 16.37 26.89
N ALA A 479 25.31 16.52 27.23
CA ALA A 479 24.59 15.63 28.13
C ALA A 479 24.11 14.34 27.44
N TRP A 480 24.94 13.30 27.50
CA TRP A 480 24.60 11.93 27.09
C TRP A 480 23.90 11.20 28.23
N GLY A 481 22.61 10.89 28.07
CA GLY A 481 21.83 10.27 29.13
C GLY A 481 20.71 9.33 28.68
N VAL A 482 20.29 8.49 29.63
CA VAL A 482 19.10 7.63 29.52
C VAL A 482 18.06 8.01 30.57
N SER A 483 16.80 7.60 30.36
CA SER A 483 15.65 8.00 31.18
C SER A 483 14.88 6.81 31.75
N ALA A 484 14.60 6.83 33.06
CA ALA A 484 13.69 5.91 33.74
C ALA A 484 12.49 6.69 34.33
N ASN A 485 11.33 6.63 33.66
CA ASN A 485 10.11 7.35 34.06
C ASN A 485 9.62 7.05 35.48
N SER A 486 10.04 5.94 36.08
CA SER A 486 10.07 5.71 37.52
C SER A 486 11.13 4.64 37.77
N ILE A 487 12.04 4.85 38.72
CA ILE A 487 12.95 3.78 39.13
C ILE A 487 12.20 2.75 40.00
N GLN A 488 12.63 1.50 39.97
CA GLN A 488 12.17 0.51 40.94
C GLN A 488 12.81 0.82 42.29
N VAL A 489 11.98 1.24 43.24
CA VAL A 489 12.40 1.56 44.61
C VAL A 489 12.19 0.34 45.49
N GLU A 490 13.25 -0.07 46.20
CA GLU A 490 13.17 -1.06 47.28
C GLU A 490 13.71 -0.45 48.56
N THR A 491 12.80 -0.05 49.46
CA THR A 491 13.13 0.65 50.71
C THR A 491 13.51 -0.27 51.87
N VAL A 492 13.44 -1.60 51.68
CA VAL A 492 13.82 -2.59 52.68
C VAL A 492 15.36 -2.71 52.69
N PRO A 493 16.03 -2.58 53.84
CA PRO A 493 17.47 -2.82 53.92
C PRO A 493 17.81 -4.28 53.59
N SER A 494 18.82 -4.48 52.74
CA SER A 494 19.37 -5.79 52.38
C SER A 494 20.31 -6.38 53.45
N GLN A 495 20.63 -5.60 54.49
CA GLN A 495 21.47 -5.97 55.62
C GLN A 495 21.00 -5.22 56.88
N PHE A 496 21.22 -5.80 58.07
CA PHE A 496 20.75 -5.27 59.37
C PHE A 496 19.23 -5.10 59.49
N ALA A 497 18.44 -5.85 58.71
CA ALA A 497 16.98 -5.74 58.67
C ALA A 497 16.23 -6.70 59.62
N ASP A 498 16.84 -7.83 59.99
CA ASP A 498 16.25 -8.80 60.92
C ASP A 498 16.66 -8.48 62.36
N PRO A 499 15.70 -8.18 63.27
CA PRO A 499 15.98 -7.94 64.68
C PRO A 499 15.88 -9.22 65.54
N SER A 500 15.59 -10.37 64.95
CA SER A 500 15.42 -11.64 65.68
C SER A 500 16.75 -12.13 66.27
N VAL A 501 16.71 -12.71 67.47
CA VAL A 501 17.90 -13.34 68.08
C VAL A 501 17.93 -14.83 67.71
N TYR A 502 19.10 -15.32 67.28
CA TYR A 502 19.33 -16.71 66.92
C TYR A 502 20.40 -17.34 67.80
N LEU A 503 20.18 -18.60 68.20
CA LEU A 503 21.21 -19.46 68.76
C LEU A 503 21.85 -20.26 67.62
N TRP A 504 23.16 -20.06 67.41
CA TRP A 504 23.90 -20.72 66.34
C TRP A 504 24.51 -22.04 66.80
N ASN A 505 24.15 -23.14 66.15
CA ASN A 505 24.58 -24.50 66.50
C ASN A 505 25.95 -24.85 65.90
N ILE A 506 26.98 -24.10 66.32
CA ILE A 506 28.37 -24.20 65.82
C ILE A 506 28.93 -25.64 65.95
N SER A 507 28.52 -26.38 66.98
CA SER A 507 29.14 -27.66 67.36
C SER A 507 28.56 -28.90 66.66
N ASN A 508 27.55 -28.76 65.79
CA ASN A 508 26.84 -29.89 65.18
C ASN A 508 26.57 -29.66 63.68
N ASN A 509 25.41 -29.11 63.33
CA ASN A 509 24.96 -28.95 61.94
C ASN A 509 25.03 -27.51 61.41
N GLY A 510 25.45 -26.53 62.24
CA GLY A 510 25.59 -25.13 61.85
C GLY A 510 24.29 -24.33 61.75
N GLU A 511 23.14 -24.90 62.11
CA GLU A 511 21.82 -24.25 62.01
C GLU A 511 21.66 -23.03 62.93
N LEU A 512 20.79 -22.11 62.53
CA LEU A 512 20.39 -20.93 63.30
C LEU A 512 18.99 -21.15 63.89
N ILE A 513 18.91 -21.43 65.19
CA ILE A 513 17.64 -21.65 65.90
C ILE A 513 17.12 -20.30 66.38
N LYS A 514 15.98 -19.85 65.85
CA LYS A 514 15.35 -18.58 66.26
C LYS A 514 14.83 -18.69 67.71
N LEU A 515 15.13 -17.70 68.53
CA LEU A 515 14.64 -17.60 69.91
C LEU A 515 13.33 -16.80 69.93
N GLU A 516 12.19 -17.50 69.98
CA GLU A 516 10.89 -16.82 70.03
C GLU A 516 10.71 -15.97 71.30
N GLY A 517 10.13 -14.79 71.12
CA GLY A 517 10.00 -13.77 72.17
C GLY A 517 11.27 -12.93 72.44
N LEU A 518 12.43 -13.27 71.86
CA LEU A 518 13.67 -12.50 72.02
C LEU A 518 14.01 -11.69 70.76
N VAL A 519 14.14 -10.37 70.94
CA VAL A 519 14.41 -9.39 69.89
C VAL A 519 15.63 -8.56 70.31
N ALA A 520 16.56 -8.34 69.39
CA ALA A 520 17.73 -7.49 69.61
C ALA A 520 17.32 -6.03 69.87
N PRO A 521 18.03 -5.30 70.75
CA PRO A 521 17.75 -3.88 70.99
C PRO A 521 17.93 -3.07 69.69
N PRO A 522 17.11 -2.04 69.43
CA PRO A 522 17.17 -1.27 68.19
C PRO A 522 18.58 -0.74 67.89
N LEU A 523 19.12 -1.11 66.73
CA LEU A 523 20.44 -0.71 66.27
C LEU A 523 20.54 0.82 66.15
N LYS A 524 21.33 1.43 67.04
CA LYS A 524 21.69 2.87 67.00
C LYS A 524 22.72 3.15 65.90
N ARG A 525 22.41 2.76 64.66
CA ARG A 525 23.23 2.88 63.45
C ARG A 525 22.52 3.79 62.45
N ALA A 526 23.26 4.70 61.81
CA ALA A 526 22.73 5.48 60.69
C ALA A 526 22.53 4.57 59.47
N VAL A 527 21.46 4.75 58.70
CA VAL A 527 21.25 4.02 57.44
C VAL A 527 22.25 4.51 56.39
N HIS A 528 22.94 3.58 55.74
CA HIS A 528 23.94 3.87 54.70
C HIS A 528 23.44 3.42 53.32
N CYS A 529 23.91 4.05 52.25
CA CYS A 529 23.49 3.71 50.89
C CYS A 529 23.86 2.28 50.44
N ALA A 530 24.83 1.65 51.12
CA ALA A 530 25.17 0.24 50.92
C ALA A 530 24.09 -0.73 51.46
N ASP A 531 23.16 -0.24 52.28
CA ASP A 531 22.04 -1.03 52.81
C ASP A 531 20.98 -1.29 51.73
N TYR A 532 20.95 -0.50 50.65
CA TYR A 532 20.03 -0.67 49.50
C TYR A 532 20.73 -1.37 48.33
N ALA A 533 20.69 -2.71 48.26
CA ALA A 533 21.35 -3.48 47.20
C ALA A 533 20.93 -3.06 45.78
N THR A 534 19.65 -2.75 45.56
CA THR A 534 19.10 -2.29 44.27
C THR A 534 19.70 -0.98 43.78
N VAL A 535 20.06 -0.05 44.68
CA VAL A 535 20.74 1.20 44.30
C VAL A 535 22.10 0.90 43.67
N ARG A 536 22.87 -0.02 44.26
CA ARG A 536 24.18 -0.42 43.73
C ARG A 536 24.05 -1.10 42.37
N GLN A 537 23.10 -2.02 42.21
CA GLN A 537 22.87 -2.71 40.93
C GLN A 537 22.48 -1.72 39.82
N GLN A 538 21.45 -0.90 40.05
CA GLN A 538 20.94 0.04 39.04
C GLN A 538 22.03 1.03 38.61
N VAL A 539 22.86 1.53 39.53
CA VAL A 539 23.95 2.46 39.18
C VAL A 539 25.07 1.80 38.38
N GLU A 540 25.41 0.54 38.65
CA GLU A 540 26.40 -0.20 37.84
C GLU A 540 25.86 -0.50 36.42
N GLU A 541 24.57 -0.86 36.31
CA GLU A 541 23.89 -1.03 35.02
C GLU A 541 23.88 0.28 34.21
N ILE A 542 23.59 1.42 34.84
CA ILE A 542 23.63 2.76 34.21
C ILE A 542 25.05 3.11 33.77
N ARG A 543 26.06 2.84 34.62
CA ARG A 543 27.48 3.06 34.31
C ARG A 543 27.95 2.24 33.11
N HIS A 544 27.50 1.00 32.96
CA HIS A 544 27.81 0.17 31.79
C HIS A 544 27.25 0.72 30.46
N VAL A 545 26.25 1.62 30.47
CA VAL A 545 25.77 2.30 29.24
C VAL A 545 26.73 3.40 28.78
N GLY A 546 27.63 3.89 29.65
CA GLY A 546 28.57 4.97 29.32
C GLY A 546 27.95 6.37 29.26
N VAL A 547 26.81 6.58 29.94
CA VAL A 547 26.16 7.90 30.06
C VAL A 547 26.86 8.80 31.07
N ASN A 548 26.79 10.12 30.86
CA ASN A 548 27.20 11.13 31.85
C ASN A 548 26.01 11.79 32.58
N HIS A 549 24.77 11.51 32.16
CA HIS A 549 23.54 11.93 32.84
C HIS A 549 22.55 10.77 33.00
N PHE A 550 21.78 10.74 34.10
CA PHE A 550 20.68 9.81 34.29
C PHE A 550 19.42 10.55 34.72
N HIS A 551 18.37 10.46 33.90
CA HIS A 551 17.09 11.09 34.18
C HIS A 551 16.12 10.11 34.84
N PHE A 552 15.49 10.52 35.94
CA PHE A 552 14.38 9.79 36.54
C PHE A 552 13.37 10.74 37.18
N SER A 553 12.21 10.22 37.59
CA SER A 553 11.23 11.01 38.34
C SER A 553 10.97 10.47 39.75
N LEU A 554 10.51 11.38 40.60
CA LEU A 554 10.03 11.13 41.94
C LEU A 554 8.52 10.80 41.94
N ASN A 555 8.11 9.95 42.87
CA ASN A 555 6.69 9.66 43.09
C ASN A 555 6.15 10.50 44.26
N TRP A 556 5.55 11.66 43.95
CA TRP A 556 4.99 12.59 44.95
C TRP A 556 3.97 11.91 45.88
N SER A 557 3.03 11.10 45.37
CA SER A 557 2.03 10.41 46.20
C SER A 557 2.59 9.34 47.13
N ALA A 558 3.81 8.86 46.91
CA ALA A 558 4.53 7.96 47.84
C ALA A 558 5.50 8.69 48.78
N LEU A 559 6.00 9.87 48.37
CA LEU A 559 6.87 10.73 49.18
C LEU A 559 6.10 11.57 50.21
N VAL A 560 4.90 12.03 49.85
CA VAL A 560 4.04 12.89 50.69
C VAL A 560 2.59 12.40 50.58
N PRO A 561 2.26 11.21 51.12
CA PRO A 561 0.95 10.57 50.90
C PRO A 561 -0.24 11.35 51.50
N SER A 562 0.01 12.20 52.51
CA SER A 562 -0.99 13.11 53.09
C SER A 562 -1.19 14.40 52.29
N GLY A 563 -0.32 14.72 51.34
CA GLY A 563 -0.18 16.06 50.76
C GLY A 563 0.60 17.06 51.63
N ASP A 564 0.67 16.85 52.94
CA ASP A 564 1.41 17.67 53.90
C ASP A 564 2.90 17.29 53.98
N VAL A 565 3.77 18.23 53.61
CA VAL A 565 5.24 18.07 53.61
C VAL A 565 5.88 18.04 55.00
N SER A 566 5.12 18.25 56.06
CA SER A 566 5.58 18.10 57.45
C SER A 566 5.76 16.63 57.84
N HIS A 567 5.05 15.72 57.15
CA HIS A 567 5.07 14.28 57.41
C HIS A 567 5.51 13.45 56.18
N PRO A 568 6.72 13.66 55.63
CA PRO A 568 7.18 12.97 54.43
C PRO A 568 7.63 11.53 54.73
N ASN A 569 7.63 10.68 53.70
CA ASN A 569 8.18 9.33 53.74
C ASN A 569 9.71 9.38 53.76
N VAL A 570 10.28 9.51 54.96
CA VAL A 570 11.73 9.69 55.19
C VAL A 570 12.55 8.52 54.63
N THR A 571 12.04 7.29 54.66
CA THR A 571 12.74 6.11 54.12
C THR A 571 12.85 6.15 52.59
N LEU A 572 11.75 6.50 51.91
CA LEU A 572 11.74 6.68 50.45
C LEU A 572 12.61 7.87 50.02
N LEU A 573 12.57 8.96 50.77
CA LEU A 573 13.43 10.14 50.57
C LEU A 573 14.92 9.77 50.75
N GLY A 574 15.24 8.95 51.76
CA GLY A 574 16.57 8.38 51.98
C GLY A 574 17.05 7.52 50.82
N TYR A 575 16.18 6.69 50.24
CA TYR A 575 16.47 5.90 49.03
C TYR A 575 16.85 6.80 47.85
N TYR A 576 16.02 7.78 47.49
CA TYR A 576 16.33 8.72 46.40
C TYR A 576 17.61 9.53 46.66
N ARG A 577 17.83 9.98 47.91
CA ARG A 577 19.05 10.67 48.31
C ARG A 577 20.30 9.79 48.10
N CYS A 578 20.20 8.52 48.44
CA CYS A 578 21.27 7.54 48.22
C CYS A 578 21.49 7.21 46.75
N PHE A 579 20.43 7.14 45.95
CA PHE A 579 20.48 6.87 44.52
C PHE A 579 21.24 7.98 43.76
N CYS A 580 20.87 9.26 43.95
CA CYS A 580 21.64 10.38 43.39
C CYS A 580 23.10 10.40 43.84
N ARG A 581 23.39 10.08 45.11
CA ARG A 581 24.77 10.03 45.62
C ARG A 581 25.62 8.92 44.98
N GLN A 582 25.02 7.77 44.66
CA GLN A 582 25.76 6.72 43.95
C GLN A 582 25.92 7.06 42.46
N LEU A 583 24.93 7.71 41.82
CA LEU A 583 25.07 8.24 40.45
C LEU A 583 26.22 9.25 40.35
N LEU A 584 26.25 10.26 41.23
CA LEU A 584 27.33 11.26 41.28
C LEU A 584 28.71 10.61 41.49
N ARG A 585 28.81 9.59 42.36
CA ARG A 585 30.04 8.80 42.56
C ARG A 585 30.45 7.96 41.36
N ALA A 586 29.53 7.64 40.46
CA ALA A 586 29.79 6.97 39.19
C ALA A 586 30.10 7.96 38.04
N ASN A 587 30.26 9.26 38.34
CA ASN A 587 30.37 10.37 37.39
C ASN A 587 29.12 10.53 36.48
N VAL A 588 27.94 10.22 37.02
CA VAL A 588 26.66 10.36 36.31
C VAL A 588 25.80 11.43 37.01
N THR A 589 25.49 12.52 36.31
CA THR A 589 24.67 13.62 36.84
C THR A 589 23.19 13.21 36.91
N PRO A 590 22.55 13.24 38.10
CA PRO A 590 21.13 12.92 38.22
C PRO A 590 20.26 14.09 37.74
N VAL A 591 19.34 13.82 36.82
CA VAL A 591 18.31 14.77 36.38
C VAL A 591 16.97 14.31 36.97
N VAL A 592 16.39 15.10 37.87
CA VAL A 592 15.29 14.66 38.74
C VAL A 592 13.98 15.39 38.40
N THR A 593 13.03 14.67 37.80
CA THR A 593 11.67 15.17 37.53
C THR A 593 10.81 15.03 38.79
N LEU A 594 10.30 16.15 39.32
CA LEU A 594 9.53 16.15 40.58
C LEU A 594 8.15 15.47 40.47
N TRP A 595 7.49 15.61 39.31
CA TRP A 595 6.17 15.05 39.04
C TRP A 595 6.06 14.60 37.60
N HIS A 596 5.43 13.44 37.39
CA HIS A 596 5.19 12.83 36.10
C HIS A 596 3.78 12.22 36.10
N HIS A 597 3.03 12.31 35.00
CA HIS A 597 1.71 11.70 34.91
C HIS A 597 1.77 10.27 34.38
N THR A 598 1.18 9.31 35.08
CA THR A 598 0.86 7.98 34.52
C THR A 598 -0.66 7.78 34.52
N ARG A 599 -1.21 7.19 33.45
CA ARG A 599 -2.66 7.04 33.28
C ARG A 599 -3.33 6.14 34.32
N GLN A 600 -2.58 5.25 34.97
CA GLN A 600 -3.10 4.29 35.96
C GLN A 600 -2.74 4.63 37.41
N ARG A 601 -1.66 5.38 37.64
CA ARG A 601 -1.31 5.91 38.98
C ARG A 601 -1.22 7.42 38.89
N SER A 602 -2.24 8.08 39.44
CA SER A 602 -2.13 9.51 39.73
C SER A 602 -1.02 9.68 40.76
N SER A 603 0.01 10.42 40.38
CA SER A 603 1.14 10.80 41.21
C SER A 603 0.81 11.96 42.16
N LEU A 604 -0.40 12.52 42.08
CA LEU A 604 -0.96 13.38 43.12
C LEU A 604 -1.25 12.54 44.38
N PRO A 605 -0.88 13.01 45.59
CA PRO A 605 -1.32 12.43 46.85
C PRO A 605 -2.84 12.20 46.87
N PRO A 606 -3.35 11.10 47.47
CA PRO A 606 -4.78 10.77 47.44
C PRO A 606 -5.77 11.91 47.76
N PRO A 607 -5.55 12.81 48.74
CA PRO A 607 -6.45 13.95 48.98
C PRO A 607 -6.50 14.93 47.79
N LEU A 608 -5.34 15.26 47.23
CA LEU A 608 -5.24 16.13 46.04
C LEU A 608 -5.71 15.45 44.75
N ASN A 609 -6.03 14.15 44.80
CA ASN A 609 -6.50 13.37 43.65
C ASN A 609 -8.03 13.25 43.57
N THR A 610 -8.75 13.44 44.69
CA THR A 610 -10.22 13.53 44.71
C THR A 610 -10.69 14.93 44.31
N ASP A 611 -10.01 15.97 44.83
CA ASP A 611 -10.54 17.32 44.88
C ASP A 611 -10.20 18.08 43.59
N ASN A 612 -10.85 17.71 42.49
CA ASN A 612 -10.69 18.32 41.15
C ASN A 612 -9.25 18.35 40.58
N LYS A 613 -8.27 17.73 41.26
CA LYS A 613 -6.87 17.56 40.82
C LYS A 613 -6.22 18.92 40.54
N TRP A 614 -5.66 19.11 39.35
CA TRP A 614 -5.04 20.38 38.93
C TRP A 614 -6.03 21.54 38.71
N LEU A 615 -7.34 21.32 38.83
CA LEU A 615 -8.34 22.40 38.81
C LEU A 615 -8.64 22.98 40.20
N ASN A 616 -8.20 22.34 41.29
CA ASN A 616 -8.15 22.98 42.60
C ASN A 616 -6.92 23.90 42.69
N ARG A 617 -7.11 25.11 43.22
CA ARG A 617 -6.08 26.14 43.44
C ARG A 617 -5.03 25.73 44.47
N GLU A 618 -5.38 24.84 45.40
CA GLU A 618 -4.49 24.34 46.46
C GLU A 618 -3.45 23.36 45.91
N THR A 619 -3.75 22.62 44.84
CA THR A 619 -2.84 21.61 44.27
C THR A 619 -1.51 22.20 43.78
N PRO A 620 -1.46 23.36 43.08
CA PRO A 620 -0.22 24.11 42.84
C PRO A 620 0.56 24.52 44.11
N GLU A 621 -0.10 24.91 45.19
CA GLU A 621 0.55 25.36 46.43
C GLU A 621 1.16 24.20 47.21
N ALA A 622 0.46 23.06 47.25
CA ALA A 622 0.97 21.80 47.76
C ALA A 622 2.15 21.29 46.90
N PHE A 623 2.06 21.40 45.56
CA PHE A 623 3.16 21.04 44.67
C PHE A 623 4.39 21.93 44.87
N ALA A 624 4.22 23.24 45.04
CA ALA A 624 5.32 24.17 45.34
C ALA A 624 5.98 23.84 46.69
N SER A 625 5.19 23.42 47.69
CA SER A 625 5.71 23.00 49.00
C SER A 625 6.47 21.69 48.92
N TYR A 626 5.98 20.72 48.15
CA TYR A 626 6.69 19.47 47.83
C TYR A 626 7.98 19.72 47.04
N ALA A 627 7.98 20.67 46.10
CA ALA A 627 9.19 21.05 45.37
C ALA A 627 10.26 21.63 46.31
N ARG A 628 9.89 22.50 47.26
CA ARG A 628 10.81 23.01 48.30
C ARG A 628 11.41 21.88 49.14
N LEU A 629 10.62 20.87 49.50
CA LEU A 629 11.11 19.67 50.18
C LEU A 629 12.15 18.95 49.29
N CYS A 630 11.82 18.63 48.04
CA CYS A 630 12.76 17.96 47.14
C CYS A 630 14.06 18.76 46.91
N TYR A 631 13.99 20.08 46.77
CA TYR A 631 15.19 20.91 46.61
C TYR A 631 16.06 20.93 47.87
N ARG A 632 15.48 21.04 49.07
CA ARG A 632 16.22 20.97 50.35
C ARG A 632 16.91 19.63 50.54
N GLU A 633 16.22 18.55 50.17
CA GLU A 633 16.62 17.18 50.51
C GLU A 633 17.50 16.50 49.45
N LEU A 634 17.43 16.99 48.20
CA LEU A 634 18.14 16.43 47.05
C LEU A 634 19.02 17.43 46.27
N GLY A 635 18.82 18.74 46.41
CA GLY A 635 19.52 19.77 45.62
C GLY A 635 20.88 20.22 46.17
N ALA A 636 21.27 19.76 47.37
CA ALA A 636 22.53 20.10 48.04
C ALA A 636 23.42 18.85 48.21
N MET A 637 23.66 18.13 47.11
CA MET A 637 24.33 16.82 47.08
C MET A 637 25.51 16.74 46.12
#